data_AF-A0A955U7S2-F1
#
_entry.id   AF-A0A955U7S2-F1
#
_cell.length_a   1.000
_cell.length_b   1.000
_cell.length_c   1.000
_cell.angle_alpha   90.00
_cell.angle_beta   90.00
_cell.angle_gamma   90.00
#
_symmetry.space_group_name_H-M   'P 1'
#
loop_
_entity.id
_entity.type
_entity.pdbx_description
1 polymer ?
#
loop_
_entity_poly.entity_id
_entity_poly.type
_entity_poly.pdbx_seq_one_letter_code
_entity_poly.pdbx_strand_id
1 'polypeptide(L)'
;MTPLLLLAACADPDTRTASPEPRGGRPSRVDERFEGAPSLDDGVLRAEIASDEDDGLRTASGWAVDGEYGNLVVRAGTTALLRFRLAEPLGSAPVHARLVLPIGPDPSGTRVRVRASFDEGRLADVQPAAEPVVDWVAEHPLTDPWQSAPQRKDNLPRVCAPFLRTSPDLSPLLAGHEGATSVTLLLEGVEDGGSWPIVDRMDVEAPECVGPLSARLEVRPTVRSALVAHEMLGQPTDEGVTISLLSLVDAELQVVTRVIGGETTTVGPVPLRAGQAEHVPLVVGADASAKYHIELRRGPDDPWEAGPEHSFHTRRAPGKPFAFTVTADGHYINMEHRRAYAHMQLLQRTMNQIEREHPDFHLDLGDTFNGESYRSFDAIDDEEMARRHLAVRPWFEIVGAGAPVLLALGNHEGEQGWRTVVDDPVPALSARWRRALFPNPAGGDVDESGPLENYWATRWGDVLVVVLDPFRHTMRKPHDLDGHPGSGDRWDWTLGEEQQAWLRRTLQESDAPFKLVFSHQVVGGNSDYGRGGRPQLENGSYEMGGTGPDGRPAFAEHRPGWPQPLHELLRDTGVTAFVHGHDHAFVFEEPLDGVAYITAPQPGSADYDIGHIPRSGYDESATVIGNSGYLLFRTTPQGQLEMSYVRIRLPGDGVPRETAFQHAFERR
;
A
#
# COMPACT_ATOMS: atom_id res chain seq x y z
N MET A 1 -55.04 28.94 4.42
CA MET A 1 -54.91 30.24 5.08
C MET A 1 -53.56 30.83 4.68
N THR A 2 -53.55 31.71 3.71
CA THR A 2 -52.54 32.77 3.55
C THR A 2 -53.27 34.05 3.97
N PRO A 3 -52.60 35.08 4.55
CA PRO A 3 -51.78 35.97 3.73
C PRO A 3 -50.60 36.69 4.44
N LEU A 4 -49.67 37.20 3.61
CA LEU A 4 -49.04 38.54 3.56
C LEU A 4 -48.52 39.26 4.84
N LEU A 5 -47.59 40.24 4.82
CA LEU A 5 -46.55 40.84 3.95
C LEU A 5 -46.10 42.15 4.68
N LEU A 6 -44.97 42.74 4.26
CA LEU A 6 -44.50 44.15 4.41
C LEU A 6 -43.54 44.61 5.56
N LEU A 7 -42.34 45.04 5.11
CA LEU A 7 -41.66 46.37 5.22
C LEU A 7 -41.39 46.98 6.61
N ALA A 8 -40.38 47.83 6.87
CA ALA A 8 -39.08 48.23 6.30
C ALA A 8 -38.53 49.39 7.17
N ALA A 9 -37.21 49.59 7.13
CA ALA A 9 -36.48 50.87 7.16
C ALA A 9 -36.15 51.62 8.49
N CYS A 10 -34.83 51.75 8.70
CA CYS A 10 -34.01 52.96 8.95
C CYS A 10 -34.17 53.78 10.25
N ALA A 11 -33.07 53.96 11.00
CA ALA A 11 -32.17 55.13 10.94
C ALA A 11 -31.31 55.31 12.23
N ASP A 12 -30.05 55.66 12.02
CA ASP A 12 -28.94 56.16 12.87
C ASP A 12 -29.30 57.52 13.57
N PRO A 13 -28.43 58.28 14.31
CA PRO A 13 -27.02 58.08 14.71
C PRO A 13 -26.58 58.62 16.11
N ASP A 14 -25.27 58.42 16.40
CA ASP A 14 -24.28 59.37 16.96
C ASP A 14 -24.16 59.68 18.47
N THR A 15 -23.01 59.33 19.09
CA THR A 15 -21.89 60.26 19.45
C THR A 15 -20.94 59.76 20.59
N ARG A 16 -19.62 59.67 20.27
CA ARG A 16 -18.40 60.23 20.94
C ARG A 16 -18.42 60.50 22.48
N THR A 17 -17.41 60.25 23.33
CA THR A 17 -15.93 60.34 23.23
C THR A 17 -15.23 60.00 24.57
N ALA A 18 -13.93 59.64 24.48
CA ALA A 18 -12.79 59.97 25.38
C ALA A 18 -12.34 59.00 26.51
N SER A 19 -11.06 58.59 26.38
CA SER A 19 -10.17 57.89 27.33
C SER A 19 -9.72 58.77 28.52
N PRO A 20 -9.11 58.22 29.59
CA PRO A 20 -7.65 58.01 29.61
C PRO A 20 -7.13 56.77 30.41
N GLU A 21 -5.90 56.35 30.10
CA GLU A 21 -5.02 55.39 30.82
C GLU A 21 -4.18 56.09 31.93
N PRO A 22 -3.25 55.46 32.73
CA PRO A 22 -2.75 54.06 32.77
C PRO A 22 -2.44 53.45 34.18
N ARG A 23 -1.95 52.18 34.17
CA ARG A 23 -0.92 51.51 35.03
C ARG A 23 -1.35 50.36 35.96
N GLY A 24 -0.84 49.16 35.64
CA GLY A 24 -0.04 48.32 36.55
C GLY A 24 -0.72 47.14 37.27
N GLY A 25 -0.20 45.92 37.03
CA GLY A 25 -0.30 44.78 37.97
C GLY A 25 -0.80 43.44 37.40
N ARG A 26 0.11 42.46 37.27
CA ARG A 26 -0.18 40.99 37.36
C ARG A 26 -0.01 40.57 38.84
N PRO A 27 -0.37 39.35 39.33
CA PRO A 27 -0.77 38.09 38.63
C PRO A 27 -1.92 37.27 39.31
N SER A 28 -2.15 36.05 38.78
CA SER A 28 -2.76 34.83 39.39
C SER A 28 -4.30 34.71 39.32
N ARG A 29 -4.96 33.55 39.21
CA ARG A 29 -4.74 32.15 38.76
C ARG A 29 -6.14 31.50 38.87
N VAL A 30 -6.43 30.48 38.06
CA VAL A 30 -7.48 29.43 38.22
C VAL A 30 -8.88 29.67 37.61
N ASP A 31 -9.16 28.85 36.60
CA ASP A 31 -10.39 28.15 36.17
C ASP A 31 -11.78 28.67 36.57
N GLU A 32 -12.61 28.93 35.56
CA GLU A 32 -14.01 28.44 35.51
C GLU A 32 -14.38 28.02 34.07
N ARG A 33 -15.01 26.85 33.96
CA ARG A 33 -15.51 26.21 32.73
C ARG A 33 -16.72 26.96 32.18
N PHE A 34 -16.85 27.04 30.86
CA PHE A 34 -18.15 27.05 30.19
C PHE A 34 -18.09 26.34 28.83
N GLU A 35 -19.08 25.48 28.62
CA GLU A 35 -19.42 24.80 27.38
C GLU A 35 -19.76 25.78 26.26
N GLY A 36 -19.39 25.42 25.03
CA GLY A 36 -19.80 26.11 23.81
C GLY A 36 -18.92 25.67 22.64
N ALA A 37 -19.51 24.96 21.67
CA ALA A 37 -18.84 24.63 20.41
C ALA A 37 -18.27 25.90 19.74
N PRO A 38 -17.04 25.91 19.18
CA PRO A 38 -16.60 26.96 18.30
C PRO A 38 -16.82 26.58 16.84
N SER A 39 -17.41 27.54 16.14
CA SER A 39 -17.62 27.60 14.70
C SER A 39 -16.31 27.56 13.91
N LEU A 40 -16.44 27.13 12.66
CA LEU A 40 -15.53 27.41 11.55
C LEU A 40 -15.33 28.94 11.44
N ASP A 41 -14.24 29.49 11.98
CA ASP A 41 -13.84 30.87 11.65
C ASP A 41 -12.34 31.21 11.81
N ASP A 42 -11.49 30.34 12.37
CA ASP A 42 -10.05 30.63 12.47
C ASP A 42 -9.23 29.67 11.58
N GLY A 43 -8.89 30.15 10.38
CA GLY A 43 -8.11 29.44 9.36
C GLY A 43 -6.67 29.11 9.76
N VAL A 44 -6.48 28.09 10.59
CA VAL A 44 -5.17 27.53 10.94
C VAL A 44 -5.11 26.04 10.54
N LEU A 45 -4.26 25.73 9.56
CA LEU A 45 -3.91 24.37 9.11
C LEU A 45 -2.60 23.90 9.79
N ARG A 46 -2.54 22.64 10.25
CA ARG A 46 -1.37 21.97 10.89
C ARG A 46 -0.79 20.88 9.96
N ALA A 47 0.53 20.61 9.97
CA ALA A 47 1.17 19.58 9.12
C ALA A 47 2.52 19.01 9.67
N GLU A 48 2.82 17.74 9.30
CA GLU A 48 3.85 16.81 9.85
C GLU A 48 4.97 16.30 8.80
N ILE A 49 6.14 15.68 9.18
CA ILE A 49 7.55 15.49 8.66
C ILE A 49 8.52 14.60 9.57
N ALA A 50 9.25 13.59 9.01
CA ALA A 50 10.15 12.58 9.67
C ALA A 50 11.53 12.25 8.97
N SER A 51 12.44 11.38 9.50
CA SER A 51 13.91 11.57 9.31
C SER A 51 15.09 10.55 9.74
N ASP A 52 16.41 10.70 9.27
CA ASP A 52 17.69 9.86 9.52
C ASP A 52 19.14 10.59 9.33
N GLU A 53 20.30 10.11 9.91
CA GLU A 53 21.60 10.79 10.37
C GLU A 53 22.96 10.79 9.53
N ASP A 54 23.81 11.85 9.77
CA ASP A 54 25.32 12.11 9.78
C ASP A 54 26.29 11.88 8.56
N ASP A 55 27.48 12.53 8.32
CA ASP A 55 28.54 13.14 9.20
C ASP A 55 29.53 14.21 8.57
N GLY A 56 29.15 15.49 8.34
CA GLY A 56 30.06 16.69 8.35
C GLY A 56 31.24 16.91 7.35
N LEU A 57 31.35 18.10 6.71
CA LEU A 57 32.59 18.92 6.47
C LEU A 57 32.32 20.22 5.64
N ARG A 58 33.33 21.12 5.58
CA ARG A 58 33.27 22.59 5.33
C ARG A 58 33.14 23.08 3.86
N THR A 59 32.69 24.33 3.78
CA THR A 59 32.35 25.24 2.65
C THR A 59 33.44 25.60 1.64
N ALA A 60 33.05 25.83 0.37
CA ALA A 60 33.62 26.85 -0.51
C ALA A 60 32.57 27.47 -1.45
N SER A 61 32.62 28.78 -1.55
CA SER A 61 31.76 29.69 -2.32
C SER A 61 31.92 29.56 -3.83
N GLY A 62 30.81 29.56 -4.57
CA GLY A 62 30.78 29.78 -6.01
C GLY A 62 29.36 29.65 -6.54
N TRP A 63 28.77 30.77 -6.98
CA TRP A 63 27.53 30.75 -7.76
C TRP A 63 27.87 30.24 -9.16
N ALA A 64 27.46 29.02 -9.50
CA ALA A 64 27.58 28.52 -10.86
C ALA A 64 26.32 28.92 -11.65
N VAL A 65 26.59 29.74 -12.67
CA VAL A 65 25.72 30.04 -13.80
C VAL A 65 25.63 28.78 -14.66
N ASP A 66 24.47 28.54 -15.27
CA ASP A 66 24.11 27.42 -16.15
C ASP A 66 23.43 26.21 -15.49
N GLY A 67 22.13 26.36 -15.19
CA GLY A 67 21.15 25.32 -15.51
C GLY A 67 21.00 24.10 -14.59
N GLU A 68 21.60 24.06 -13.40
CA GLU A 68 21.58 22.85 -12.56
C GLU A 68 21.06 23.08 -11.12
N TYR A 69 20.57 21.98 -10.53
CA TYR A 69 20.01 21.85 -9.19
C TYR A 69 20.94 22.46 -8.11
N GLY A 70 20.41 23.43 -7.34
CA GLY A 70 21.15 24.05 -6.24
C GLY A 70 21.19 23.15 -5.02
N ASN A 71 22.34 22.52 -4.77
CA ASN A 71 22.59 21.66 -3.63
C ASN A 71 22.56 22.40 -2.28
N LEU A 72 21.95 21.75 -1.30
CA LEU A 72 21.71 22.22 0.06
C LEU A 72 22.97 22.03 0.93
N VAL A 73 23.46 23.09 1.58
CA VAL A 73 24.36 22.98 2.74
C VAL A 73 23.82 23.88 3.84
N VAL A 74 23.15 23.29 4.84
CA VAL A 74 22.61 24.02 6.00
C VAL A 74 23.63 24.06 7.14
N ARG A 75 23.84 25.25 7.72
CA ARG A 75 24.51 25.43 9.03
C ARG A 75 23.59 26.18 10.00
N ALA A 76 23.83 26.01 11.30
CA ALA A 76 23.06 26.67 12.37
C ALA A 76 22.76 28.15 12.08
N GLY A 77 21.47 28.54 12.15
CA GLY A 77 21.01 29.92 11.93
C GLY A 77 20.99 30.40 10.46
N THR A 78 21.02 29.50 9.46
CA THR A 78 20.96 29.90 8.05
C THR A 78 19.60 29.67 7.40
N THR A 79 19.22 30.65 6.59
CA THR A 79 18.13 30.58 5.62
C THR A 79 18.56 29.72 4.42
N ALA A 80 17.74 28.74 4.04
CA ALA A 80 17.94 27.93 2.83
C ALA A 80 17.06 28.44 1.69
N LEU A 81 17.59 28.45 0.47
CA LEU A 81 16.87 28.83 -0.73
C LEU A 81 16.65 27.58 -1.59
N LEU A 82 15.40 27.15 -1.74
CA LEU A 82 15.00 26.12 -2.69
C LEU A 82 14.39 26.80 -3.91
N ARG A 83 14.93 26.54 -5.09
CA ARG A 83 14.38 27.05 -6.34
C ARG A 83 13.90 25.90 -7.19
N PHE A 84 12.60 25.86 -7.45
CA PHE A 84 11.97 24.87 -8.31
C PHE A 84 11.69 25.49 -9.68
N ARG A 85 12.23 24.87 -10.72
CA ARG A 85 11.85 25.18 -12.10
C ARG A 85 10.61 24.37 -12.44
N LEU A 86 9.55 25.04 -12.88
CA LEU A 86 8.39 24.34 -13.42
C LEU A 86 8.74 23.95 -14.87
N ALA A 87 8.49 22.69 -15.23
CA ALA A 87 8.84 22.15 -16.54
C ALA A 87 8.12 22.90 -17.68
N GLU A 88 6.91 23.37 -17.40
CA GLU A 88 6.11 24.22 -18.30
C GLU A 88 5.40 25.32 -17.48
N PRO A 89 5.10 26.49 -18.07
CA PRO A 89 4.26 27.49 -17.44
C PRO A 89 2.90 26.88 -17.08
N LEU A 90 2.45 27.08 -15.84
CA LEU A 90 1.12 26.66 -15.42
C LEU A 90 0.11 27.56 -16.13
N GLY A 91 -0.47 27.07 -17.24
CA GLY A 91 -1.47 27.79 -18.04
C GLY A 91 -2.80 28.04 -17.31
N SER A 92 -2.98 27.41 -16.15
CA SER A 92 -4.04 27.61 -15.16
C SER A 92 -3.51 27.25 -13.77
N ALA A 93 -4.17 27.71 -12.71
CA ALA A 93 -3.84 27.27 -11.35
C ALA A 93 -3.98 25.73 -11.22
N PRO A 94 -3.02 25.03 -10.61
CA PRO A 94 -3.12 23.59 -10.38
C PRO A 94 -4.22 23.28 -9.38
N VAL A 95 -4.73 22.04 -9.41
CA VAL A 95 -5.75 21.59 -8.47
C VAL A 95 -5.17 21.24 -7.10
N HIS A 96 -3.89 20.85 -7.08
CA HIS A 96 -3.13 20.51 -5.88
C HIS A 96 -1.65 20.80 -6.09
N ALA A 97 -0.93 21.23 -5.05
CA ALA A 97 0.54 21.23 -5.06
C ALA A 97 1.06 20.99 -3.66
N ARG A 98 2.37 20.75 -3.50
CA ARG A 98 2.94 20.45 -2.18
C ARG A 98 4.45 20.48 -2.12
N LEU A 99 5.01 20.88 -0.98
CA LEU A 99 6.44 20.81 -0.70
C LEU A 99 6.72 19.69 0.28
N VAL A 100 7.56 18.75 -0.15
CA VAL A 100 8.08 17.67 0.70
C VAL A 100 9.49 18.05 1.11
N LEU A 101 9.74 18.10 2.41
CA LEU A 101 11.06 18.39 2.97
C LEU A 101 11.62 17.14 3.64
N PRO A 102 12.86 16.72 3.33
CA PRO A 102 13.58 15.76 4.14
C PRO A 102 13.93 16.44 5.46
N ILE A 103 13.51 15.91 6.59
CA ILE A 103 14.02 16.38 7.88
C ILE A 103 14.93 15.29 8.48
N GLY A 104 15.75 15.61 9.50
CA GLY A 104 16.70 14.73 10.25
C GLY A 104 16.08 14.16 11.58
N PRO A 105 16.52 12.97 12.06
CA PRO A 105 15.78 11.89 12.80
C PRO A 105 15.04 12.31 14.06
N ASP A 106 15.30 13.52 14.52
CA ASP A 106 14.66 14.15 15.65
C ASP A 106 14.24 15.58 15.28
N PRO A 107 13.05 15.76 14.70
CA PRO A 107 12.50 17.09 14.44
C PRO A 107 11.63 17.60 15.57
N SER A 108 11.66 16.99 16.76
CA SER A 108 10.80 17.39 17.87
C SER A 108 10.96 18.89 18.18
N GLY A 109 9.91 19.68 17.91
CA GLY A 109 9.93 21.14 18.10
C GLY A 109 10.53 21.96 16.95
N THR A 110 10.81 21.36 15.79
CA THR A 110 11.30 22.10 14.61
C THR A 110 10.18 22.94 14.01
N ARG A 111 10.35 24.27 14.08
CA ARG A 111 9.54 25.24 13.37
C ARG A 111 10.24 25.64 12.08
N VAL A 112 9.63 25.33 10.94
CA VAL A 112 10.11 25.78 9.62
C VAL A 112 9.20 26.91 9.15
N ARG A 113 9.78 28.08 8.89
CA ARG A 113 9.09 29.16 8.18
C ARG A 113 9.36 29.03 6.68
N VAL A 114 8.31 28.97 5.89
CA VAL A 114 8.37 28.94 4.42
C VAL A 114 7.92 30.29 3.89
N ARG A 115 8.80 30.98 3.15
CA ARG A 115 8.41 32.16 2.36
C ARG A 115 8.51 31.85 0.87
N ALA A 116 7.48 32.20 0.10
CA ALA A 116 7.45 31.92 -1.32
C ALA A 116 7.46 33.20 -2.17
N SER A 117 8.19 33.19 -3.29
CA SER A 117 8.08 34.18 -4.36
C SER A 117 7.91 33.51 -5.72
N PHE A 118 7.13 34.17 -6.59
CA PHE A 118 6.90 33.77 -7.97
C PHE A 118 7.59 34.74 -8.91
N ASP A 119 8.25 34.19 -9.92
CA ASP A 119 9.05 34.98 -10.83
C ASP A 119 8.67 34.67 -12.29
N GLU A 120 8.43 35.73 -13.06
CA GLU A 120 8.20 35.67 -14.50
C GLU A 120 9.53 35.93 -15.22
N GLY A 121 10.16 34.89 -15.80
CA GLY A 121 11.39 35.07 -16.59
C GLY A 121 12.36 33.88 -16.67
N ARG A 122 13.58 34.15 -17.15
CA ARG A 122 14.70 33.18 -17.17
C ARG A 122 15.30 33.07 -15.76
N LEU A 123 15.47 31.84 -15.26
CA LEU A 123 16.00 31.52 -13.93
C LEU A 123 17.28 32.27 -13.50
N ALA A 124 18.11 32.69 -14.45
CA ALA A 124 19.38 33.37 -14.18
C ALA A 124 19.21 34.83 -13.74
N ASP A 125 18.08 35.46 -14.03
CA ASP A 125 17.86 36.91 -13.87
C ASP A 125 16.99 37.27 -12.67
N VAL A 126 16.62 36.27 -11.88
CA VAL A 126 15.64 36.37 -10.79
C VAL A 126 16.31 36.57 -9.44
N GLN A 127 16.17 37.77 -8.87
CA GLN A 127 16.46 38.08 -7.48
C GLN A 127 15.22 37.79 -6.62
N PRO A 128 15.34 37.22 -5.42
CA PRO A 128 14.19 37.03 -4.54
C PRO A 128 13.48 38.36 -4.32
N ALA A 129 12.18 38.41 -4.56
CA ALA A 129 11.37 39.62 -4.37
C ALA A 129 11.51 40.12 -2.92
N ALA A 130 11.56 41.43 -2.73
CA ALA A 130 11.72 42.05 -1.41
C ALA A 130 10.53 41.79 -0.47
N GLU A 131 9.36 41.43 -1.00
CA GLU A 131 8.18 41.07 -0.24
C GLU A 131 7.73 39.65 -0.62
N PRO A 132 7.69 38.70 0.35
CA PRO A 132 7.21 37.36 0.10
C PRO A 132 5.71 37.37 -0.18
N VAL A 133 5.26 36.59 -1.14
CA VAL A 133 3.82 36.48 -1.47
C VAL A 133 3.08 35.71 -0.38
N VAL A 134 3.77 34.81 0.33
CA VAL A 134 3.25 34.05 1.46
C VAL A 134 4.35 33.87 2.52
N ASP A 135 3.97 33.97 3.79
CA ASP A 135 4.81 33.75 4.97
C ASP A 135 4.08 32.78 5.92
N TRP A 136 4.56 31.54 6.02
CA TRP A 136 3.92 30.46 6.78
C TRP A 136 4.90 29.83 7.76
N VAL A 137 4.42 29.37 8.93
CA VAL A 137 5.22 28.62 9.92
C VAL A 137 4.56 27.25 10.15
N ALA A 138 5.31 26.18 9.91
CA ALA A 138 4.91 24.80 10.15
C ALA A 138 5.59 24.25 11.41
N GLU A 139 4.87 23.50 12.24
CA GLU A 139 5.35 22.83 13.44
C GLU A 139 5.16 21.33 13.35
N HIS A 140 6.22 20.57 13.61
CA HIS A 140 6.19 19.12 13.68
C HIS A 140 6.29 18.58 15.12
N PRO A 141 5.35 17.76 15.61
CA PRO A 141 5.54 16.94 16.79
C PRO A 141 5.94 15.51 16.38
N LEU A 142 7.24 15.18 16.28
CA LEU A 142 7.64 13.77 16.20
C LEU A 142 7.95 13.25 17.61
N THR A 143 7.61 11.99 17.85
CA THR A 143 8.13 11.21 18.97
C THR A 143 9.29 10.35 18.45
N ASP A 144 10.44 10.41 19.15
CA ASP A 144 11.72 9.78 18.78
C ASP A 144 11.63 8.24 18.63
N PRO A 145 11.81 7.66 17.43
CA PRO A 145 11.74 6.22 17.19
C PRO A 145 13.10 5.48 17.14
N TRP A 146 14.25 6.14 17.32
CA TRP A 146 15.55 5.62 16.81
C TRP A 146 16.53 5.00 17.83
N GLN A 147 16.09 4.33 18.88
CA GLN A 147 17.04 3.65 19.80
C GLN A 147 17.74 2.38 19.26
N SER A 148 17.57 1.92 18.00
CA SER A 148 18.07 0.58 17.62
C SER A 148 18.43 0.22 16.16
N ALA A 149 19.03 1.10 15.34
CA ALA A 149 19.55 0.68 14.01
C ALA A 149 21.09 0.65 13.89
N PRO A 150 21.70 -0.44 13.36
CA PRO A 150 23.15 -0.58 13.20
C PRO A 150 23.71 0.03 11.90
N GLN A 151 24.97 0.45 11.98
CA GLN A 151 25.73 1.28 11.04
C GLN A 151 25.89 0.75 9.59
N ARG A 152 26.01 1.72 8.67
CA ARG A 152 26.18 1.66 7.21
C ARG A 152 27.27 0.70 6.69
N LYS A 153 27.07 0.20 5.46
CA LYS A 153 28.14 -0.23 4.55
C LYS A 153 27.96 0.39 3.17
N ASP A 154 29.06 0.95 2.67
CA ASP A 154 29.18 1.67 1.41
C ASP A 154 29.38 0.73 0.20
N ASN A 155 28.92 1.18 -0.97
CA ASN A 155 29.05 0.65 -2.34
C ASN A 155 27.80 -0.03 -2.92
N LEU A 156 26.94 0.76 -3.58
CA LEU A 156 25.98 0.26 -4.58
C LEU A 156 25.90 1.19 -5.81
N PRO A 157 25.70 0.64 -7.02
CA PRO A 157 25.70 1.37 -8.30
C PRO A 157 24.40 2.13 -8.60
N ARG A 158 24.52 3.09 -9.52
CA ARG A 158 23.56 4.16 -9.87
C ARG A 158 22.50 3.71 -10.87
N VAL A 159 21.21 3.73 -10.49
CA VAL A 159 20.08 3.90 -11.44
C VAL A 159 18.90 4.58 -10.70
N CYS A 160 18.34 5.64 -11.30
CA CYS A 160 17.22 6.46 -10.78
C CYS A 160 15.83 5.80 -10.98
N ALA A 161 14.89 6.01 -10.06
CA ALA A 161 13.48 5.61 -10.20
C ALA A 161 12.52 6.63 -9.55
N PRO A 162 11.30 6.83 -10.09
CA PRO A 162 10.34 7.82 -9.61
C PRO A 162 9.40 7.23 -8.53
N PHE A 163 9.08 8.00 -7.49
CA PHE A 163 7.96 7.69 -6.58
C PHE A 163 7.03 8.89 -6.40
N LEU A 164 5.73 8.59 -6.56
CA LEU A 164 4.55 9.44 -6.32
C LEU A 164 4.09 9.22 -4.87
N ARG A 165 4.21 10.16 -3.90
CA ARG A 165 3.53 9.99 -2.57
C ARG A 165 3.36 11.24 -1.71
N THR A 166 2.10 11.47 -1.30
CA THR A 166 1.25 12.60 -0.82
C THR A 166 1.66 13.48 0.38
N SER A 167 0.98 14.66 0.57
CA SER A 167 1.09 15.75 1.62
C SER A 167 1.96 16.98 1.29
N PRO A 168 1.71 18.28 1.62
CA PRO A 168 0.51 19.10 1.97
C PRO A 168 0.16 20.23 0.94
N ASP A 169 -1.08 20.74 0.89
CA ASP A 169 -1.58 21.62 -0.20
C ASP A 169 -0.96 23.04 -0.32
N LEU A 170 -0.18 23.27 -1.37
CA LEU A 170 0.34 24.56 -1.85
C LEU A 170 -0.48 25.14 -3.00
N SER A 171 -1.66 24.60 -3.33
CA SER A 171 -2.60 25.26 -4.25
C SER A 171 -2.81 26.73 -3.94
N PRO A 172 -2.87 27.17 -2.67
CA PRO A 172 -2.99 28.59 -2.34
C PRO A 172 -1.80 29.44 -2.83
N LEU A 173 -0.59 28.88 -2.89
CA LEU A 173 0.57 29.57 -3.46
C LEU A 173 0.43 29.75 -4.97
N LEU A 174 -0.17 28.77 -5.67
CA LEU A 174 -0.23 28.76 -7.13
C LEU A 174 -1.51 29.40 -7.68
N ALA A 175 -2.52 29.62 -6.83
CA ALA A 175 -3.77 30.29 -7.17
C ALA A 175 -3.53 31.80 -7.41
N GLY A 176 -3.44 32.20 -8.68
CA GLY A 176 -3.31 33.61 -9.10
C GLY A 176 -2.02 33.96 -9.83
N HIS A 177 -1.08 33.02 -9.98
CA HIS A 177 0.20 33.21 -10.67
C HIS A 177 0.27 32.42 -11.99
N GLU A 178 -0.73 32.63 -12.86
CA GLU A 178 -0.77 32.03 -14.21
C GLU A 178 0.44 32.49 -15.05
N GLY A 179 1.20 31.54 -15.61
CA GLY A 179 2.37 31.84 -16.43
C GLY A 179 3.73 31.89 -15.71
N ALA A 180 3.78 31.68 -14.40
CA ALA A 180 5.04 31.59 -13.66
C ALA A 180 5.93 30.42 -14.15
N THR A 181 7.24 30.66 -14.26
CA THR A 181 8.23 29.67 -14.76
C THR A 181 9.10 29.07 -13.66
N SER A 182 9.11 29.69 -12.49
CA SER A 182 9.80 29.18 -11.31
C SER A 182 9.13 29.59 -10.00
N VAL A 183 9.27 28.74 -9.00
CA VAL A 183 8.87 29.01 -7.61
C VAL A 183 10.13 29.02 -6.76
N THR A 184 10.35 30.10 -6.02
CA THR A 184 11.44 30.20 -5.05
C THR A 184 10.86 30.09 -3.65
N LEU A 185 11.31 29.09 -2.90
CA LEU A 185 10.93 28.85 -1.50
C LEU A 185 12.14 29.14 -0.60
N LEU A 186 11.94 30.03 0.35
CA LEU A 186 12.88 30.35 1.41
C LEU A 186 12.48 29.57 2.64
N LEU A 187 13.37 28.72 3.14
CA LEU A 187 13.17 28.01 4.39
C LEU A 187 14.01 28.67 5.48
N GLU A 188 13.35 29.12 6.55
CA GLU A 188 14.00 29.69 7.72
C GLU A 188 13.73 28.79 8.92
N GLY A 189 14.77 28.38 9.64
CA GLY A 189 14.59 27.77 10.96
C GLY A 189 14.14 28.83 11.96
N VAL A 190 13.08 28.55 12.73
CA VAL A 190 12.59 29.44 13.79
C VAL A 190 13.14 28.92 15.13
N GLU A 191 14.08 29.64 15.72
CA GLU A 191 14.73 29.20 16.97
C GLU A 191 13.80 29.32 18.19
N ASP A 192 13.83 28.29 19.05
CA ASP A 192 13.97 28.41 20.50
C ASP A 192 14.97 27.33 21.00
N GLY A 193 16.26 27.55 20.80
CA GLY A 193 17.30 26.95 21.66
C GLY A 193 18.09 25.71 21.22
N GLY A 194 18.04 25.27 19.95
CA GLY A 194 18.94 24.20 19.47
C GLY A 194 18.86 23.97 17.97
N SER A 195 20.01 23.79 17.31
CA SER A 195 20.14 23.73 15.84
C SER A 195 20.61 22.36 15.35
N TRP A 196 20.00 21.84 14.29
CA TRP A 196 20.48 20.65 13.56
C TRP A 196 20.56 20.92 12.04
N PRO A 197 21.52 20.33 11.32
CA PRO A 197 21.61 20.43 9.86
C PRO A 197 20.61 19.51 9.15
N ILE A 198 19.97 20.02 8.09
CA ILE A 198 19.29 19.19 7.08
C ILE A 198 20.40 18.60 6.21
N VAL A 199 20.66 17.28 6.28
CA VAL A 199 21.75 16.64 5.52
C VAL A 199 21.19 15.89 4.32
N ASP A 200 21.38 16.47 3.13
CA ASP A 200 21.50 15.72 1.86
C ASP A 200 23.00 15.72 1.53
N ARG A 201 23.63 14.54 1.48
CA ARG A 201 25.03 14.43 1.07
C ARG A 201 25.08 13.97 -0.38
N MET A 202 25.27 14.94 -1.28
CA MET A 202 25.65 14.67 -2.66
C MET A 202 27.17 14.38 -2.70
N ASP A 203 27.55 13.14 -2.95
CA ASP A 203 28.93 12.85 -3.36
C ASP A 203 29.16 13.51 -4.73
N VAL A 204 30.16 14.38 -4.86
CA VAL A 204 30.35 15.22 -6.06
C VAL A 204 31.03 14.44 -7.21
N GLU A 205 31.55 13.25 -6.96
CA GLU A 205 32.19 12.40 -8.00
C GLU A 205 31.18 11.49 -8.74
N ALA A 206 29.92 11.90 -8.74
CA ALA A 206 28.81 11.03 -8.93
C ALA A 206 27.86 11.53 -10.04
N PRO A 207 27.73 10.88 -11.23
CA PRO A 207 26.67 11.24 -12.18
C PRO A 207 25.29 11.21 -11.52
N GLU A 208 24.62 12.35 -11.57
CA GLU A 208 23.38 12.73 -10.88
C GLU A 208 22.46 11.55 -10.57
N CYS A 209 22.32 11.24 -9.27
CA CYS A 209 21.26 10.37 -8.77
C CYS A 209 20.27 11.27 -8.02
N VAL A 210 19.16 11.61 -8.67
CA VAL A 210 18.00 12.23 -8.02
C VAL A 210 17.38 11.17 -7.12
N GLY A 211 17.78 11.14 -5.85
CA GLY A 211 17.27 10.22 -4.83
C GLY A 211 16.03 10.78 -4.09
N PRO A 212 15.27 9.94 -3.36
CA PRO A 212 14.01 10.29 -2.68
C PRO A 212 14.16 11.19 -1.44
N LEU A 213 15.37 11.62 -1.09
CA LEU A 213 15.70 12.38 0.12
C LEU A 213 15.98 13.87 -0.13
N SER A 214 15.70 14.40 -1.32
CA SER A 214 15.83 15.84 -1.60
C SER A 214 14.47 16.55 -1.45
N ALA A 215 14.51 17.83 -1.04
CA ALA A 215 13.30 18.65 -0.99
C ALA A 215 12.65 18.71 -2.39
N ARG A 216 11.36 18.39 -2.48
CA ARG A 216 10.64 18.35 -3.76
C ARG A 216 9.32 19.10 -3.71
N LEU A 217 9.07 19.91 -4.73
CA LEU A 217 7.77 20.51 -5.01
C LEU A 217 7.01 19.59 -5.97
N GLU A 218 5.88 19.04 -5.54
CA GLU A 218 4.98 18.33 -6.43
C GLU A 218 3.80 19.21 -6.81
N VAL A 219 3.49 19.27 -8.10
CA VAL A 219 2.37 20.05 -8.63
C VAL A 219 1.47 19.13 -9.42
N ARG A 220 0.17 19.15 -9.11
CA ARG A 220 -0.88 18.35 -9.74
C ARG A 220 -1.77 19.28 -10.56
N PRO A 221 -1.52 19.41 -11.87
CA PRO A 221 -2.24 20.37 -12.70
C PRO A 221 -3.71 19.99 -12.92
N THR A 222 -4.05 18.70 -12.86
CA THR A 222 -5.41 18.20 -13.15
C THR A 222 -5.97 17.34 -12.01
N VAL A 223 -7.29 17.17 -11.95
CA VAL A 223 -7.95 16.33 -10.92
C VAL A 223 -7.44 14.90 -11.00
N ARG A 224 -7.27 14.36 -12.21
CA ARG A 224 -6.68 13.02 -12.39
C ARG A 224 -5.27 12.92 -11.82
N SER A 225 -4.43 13.95 -12.03
CA SER A 225 -3.07 13.95 -11.50
C SER A 225 -3.01 14.01 -9.96
N ALA A 226 -4.12 14.40 -9.32
CA ALA A 226 -4.28 14.41 -7.87
C ALA A 226 -4.78 13.07 -7.29
N LEU A 227 -5.09 12.07 -8.13
CA LEU A 227 -5.26 10.69 -7.69
C LEU A 227 -3.92 10.12 -7.25
N VAL A 228 -3.92 9.48 -6.08
CA VAL A 228 -2.73 8.88 -5.45
C VAL A 228 -2.90 7.38 -5.25
N ALA A 229 -4.15 6.93 -5.36
CA ALA A 229 -4.51 5.61 -5.80
C ALA A 229 -5.41 5.80 -7.03
N HIS A 230 -4.93 5.41 -8.20
CA HIS A 230 -5.71 5.36 -9.43
C HIS A 230 -6.74 4.22 -9.38
N GLU A 231 -7.62 4.23 -10.39
CA GLU A 231 -8.65 3.21 -10.55
C GLU A 231 -8.05 1.78 -10.55
N MET A 232 -8.40 1.01 -9.53
CA MET A 232 -8.00 -0.39 -9.39
C MET A 232 -9.25 -1.23 -9.12
N LEU A 233 -9.40 -2.33 -9.83
CA LEU A 233 -10.50 -3.27 -9.66
C LEU A 233 -10.23 -4.18 -8.46
N GLY A 234 -11.28 -4.44 -7.69
CA GLY A 234 -11.32 -5.37 -6.57
C GLY A 234 -12.71 -5.94 -6.37
N GLN A 235 -12.91 -6.68 -5.27
CA GLN A 235 -14.21 -7.22 -4.84
C GLN A 235 -15.07 -7.81 -5.98
N PRO A 236 -14.57 -8.77 -6.77
CA PRO A 236 -15.32 -9.33 -7.88
C PRO A 236 -16.55 -10.10 -7.37
N THR A 237 -17.68 -9.90 -8.05
CA THR A 237 -18.93 -10.64 -7.87
C THR A 237 -19.22 -11.50 -9.11
N ASP A 238 -20.33 -12.23 -9.11
CA ASP A 238 -20.77 -12.97 -10.30
C ASP A 238 -21.09 -12.04 -11.46
N GLU A 239 -21.51 -10.79 -11.20
CA GLU A 239 -22.04 -9.88 -12.21
C GLU A 239 -21.27 -8.57 -12.35
N GLY A 240 -20.16 -8.41 -11.63
CA GLY A 240 -19.50 -7.11 -11.54
C GLY A 240 -18.19 -7.10 -10.76
N VAL A 241 -17.63 -5.90 -10.64
CA VAL A 241 -16.38 -5.58 -9.93
C VAL A 241 -16.55 -4.23 -9.22
N THR A 242 -15.66 -3.90 -8.28
CA THR A 242 -15.63 -2.59 -7.63
C THR A 242 -14.37 -1.84 -8.02
N ILE A 243 -14.48 -0.57 -8.42
CA ILE A 243 -13.33 0.33 -8.54
C ILE A 243 -13.00 0.88 -7.15
N SER A 244 -11.75 0.76 -6.72
CA SER A 244 -11.16 1.52 -5.61
C SER A 244 -10.25 2.63 -6.16
N LEU A 245 -10.31 3.83 -5.59
CA LEU A 245 -9.39 4.93 -5.86
C LEU A 245 -9.31 5.90 -4.69
N LEU A 246 -8.29 6.77 -4.64
CA LEU A 246 -8.09 7.78 -3.60
C LEU A 246 -7.54 9.07 -4.21
N SER A 247 -8.16 10.20 -3.86
CA SER A 247 -7.79 11.54 -4.32
C SER A 247 -7.21 12.42 -3.21
N LEU A 248 -6.30 13.33 -3.56
CA LEU A 248 -5.81 14.39 -2.68
C LEU A 248 -6.75 15.59 -2.55
N VAL A 249 -7.72 15.69 -3.45
CA VAL A 249 -8.65 16.82 -3.53
C VAL A 249 -10.07 16.31 -3.55
N ASP A 250 -10.98 17.13 -3.02
CA ASP A 250 -12.40 16.94 -3.25
C ASP A 250 -12.69 17.09 -4.75
N ALA A 251 -13.52 16.18 -5.27
CA ALA A 251 -13.87 16.12 -6.69
C ALA A 251 -15.20 15.39 -6.89
N GLU A 252 -15.69 15.35 -8.12
CA GLU A 252 -16.76 14.45 -8.56
C GLU A 252 -16.21 13.45 -9.57
N LEU A 253 -16.67 12.21 -9.46
CA LEU A 253 -16.34 11.08 -10.30
C LEU A 253 -17.60 10.59 -11.01
N GLN A 254 -17.51 10.26 -12.29
CA GLN A 254 -18.45 9.33 -12.92
C GLN A 254 -17.71 8.24 -13.68
N VAL A 255 -18.31 7.06 -13.75
CA VAL A 255 -17.73 5.91 -14.44
C VAL A 255 -18.61 5.56 -15.62
N VAL A 256 -18.05 5.61 -16.82
CA VAL A 256 -18.73 5.20 -18.05
C VAL A 256 -18.33 3.76 -18.34
N THR A 257 -19.29 2.86 -18.43
CA THR A 257 -19.06 1.43 -18.66
C THR A 257 -19.82 0.97 -19.89
N ARG A 258 -19.15 0.26 -20.80
CA ARG A 258 -19.72 -0.32 -22.02
C ARG A 258 -19.55 -1.83 -21.99
N VAL A 259 -20.66 -2.55 -21.90
CA VAL A 259 -20.66 -4.02 -22.06
C VAL A 259 -20.38 -4.35 -23.53
N ILE A 260 -19.45 -5.28 -23.78
CA ILE A 260 -19.11 -5.68 -25.16
C ILE A 260 -20.32 -6.37 -25.80
N GLY A 261 -20.85 -5.78 -26.87
CA GLY A 261 -22.08 -6.25 -27.52
C GLY A 261 -23.37 -5.87 -26.79
N GLY A 262 -23.29 -5.03 -25.75
CA GLY A 262 -24.41 -4.59 -24.92
C GLY A 262 -24.53 -3.07 -24.79
N GLU A 263 -25.15 -2.64 -23.70
CA GLU A 263 -25.45 -1.24 -23.42
C GLU A 263 -24.24 -0.50 -22.82
N THR A 264 -24.28 0.84 -22.92
CA THR A 264 -23.38 1.73 -22.17
C THR A 264 -24.16 2.33 -21.01
N THR A 265 -23.58 2.27 -19.81
CA THR A 265 -24.13 2.84 -18.58
C THR A 265 -23.16 3.85 -17.99
N THR A 266 -23.68 4.77 -17.19
CA THR A 266 -22.89 5.73 -16.43
C THR A 266 -23.31 5.68 -14.97
N VAL A 267 -22.34 5.51 -14.07
CA VAL A 267 -22.54 5.57 -12.62
C VAL A 267 -21.96 6.89 -12.10
N GLY A 268 -22.75 7.67 -11.37
CA GLY A 268 -22.33 8.96 -10.80
C GLY A 268 -23.25 10.12 -11.19
N PRO A 269 -22.88 11.37 -10.82
CA PRO A 269 -21.65 11.74 -10.12
C PRO A 269 -21.58 11.19 -8.68
N VAL A 270 -20.41 10.70 -8.29
CA VAL A 270 -20.04 10.24 -6.95
C VAL A 270 -19.05 11.26 -6.38
N PRO A 271 -19.25 11.78 -5.15
CA PRO A 271 -18.29 12.70 -4.53
C PRO A 271 -17.03 11.94 -4.11
N LEU A 272 -15.86 12.45 -4.51
CA LEU A 272 -14.57 12.06 -3.95
C LEU A 272 -14.22 13.02 -2.83
N ARG A 273 -13.80 12.48 -1.69
CA ARG A 273 -13.32 13.27 -0.54
C ARG A 273 -11.81 13.15 -0.43
N ALA A 274 -11.13 14.27 -0.24
CA ALA A 274 -9.69 14.32 -0.09
C ALA A 274 -9.22 13.37 1.05
N GLY A 275 -8.23 12.54 0.75
CA GLY A 275 -7.64 11.60 1.71
C GLY A 275 -8.48 10.36 2.02
N GLN A 276 -9.65 10.20 1.39
CA GLN A 276 -10.53 9.04 1.60
C GLN A 276 -10.61 8.20 0.32
N ALA A 277 -10.48 6.88 0.48
CA ALA A 277 -10.69 5.97 -0.63
C ALA A 277 -12.19 5.86 -0.95
N GLU A 278 -12.53 5.80 -2.24
CA GLU A 278 -13.88 5.64 -2.74
C GLU A 278 -14.03 4.30 -3.47
N HIS A 279 -15.17 3.64 -3.28
CA HIS A 279 -15.51 2.34 -3.87
C HIS A 279 -16.74 2.47 -4.77
N VAL A 280 -16.57 2.28 -6.08
CA VAL A 280 -17.66 2.37 -7.05
C VAL A 280 -17.96 1.00 -7.66
N PRO A 281 -19.09 0.35 -7.31
CA PRO A 281 -19.47 -0.93 -7.89
C PRO A 281 -19.92 -0.77 -9.35
N LEU A 282 -19.41 -1.65 -10.21
CA LEU A 282 -19.79 -1.78 -11.62
C LEU A 282 -20.48 -3.11 -11.84
N VAL A 283 -21.77 -3.07 -12.18
CA VAL A 283 -22.57 -4.27 -12.48
C VAL A 283 -22.79 -4.32 -13.99
N VAL A 284 -22.28 -5.37 -14.63
CA VAL A 284 -22.29 -5.56 -16.09
C VAL A 284 -22.92 -6.88 -16.53
N GLY A 285 -23.24 -7.76 -15.57
CA GLY A 285 -23.83 -9.08 -15.80
C GLY A 285 -22.81 -10.22 -15.71
N ALA A 286 -23.32 -11.44 -15.63
CA ALA A 286 -22.51 -12.65 -15.50
C ALA A 286 -21.79 -13.02 -16.80
N ASP A 287 -20.56 -13.55 -16.68
CA ASP A 287 -19.69 -13.98 -17.79
C ASP A 287 -19.58 -12.91 -18.90
N ALA A 288 -19.43 -11.64 -18.51
CA ALA A 288 -19.47 -10.47 -19.39
C ALA A 288 -18.12 -9.77 -19.47
N SER A 289 -17.74 -9.36 -20.69
CA SER A 289 -16.67 -8.40 -20.94
C SER A 289 -17.23 -6.98 -20.93
N ALA A 290 -16.53 -6.06 -20.29
CA ALA A 290 -16.85 -4.63 -20.35
C ALA A 290 -15.60 -3.77 -20.55
N LYS A 291 -15.79 -2.61 -21.16
CA LYS A 291 -14.84 -1.50 -21.17
C LYS A 291 -15.32 -0.43 -20.21
N TYR A 292 -14.41 0.26 -19.54
CA TYR A 292 -14.77 1.38 -18.70
C TYR A 292 -13.70 2.48 -18.75
N HIS A 293 -14.11 3.70 -18.45
CA HIS A 293 -13.20 4.78 -18.09
C HIS A 293 -13.85 5.64 -17.00
N ILE A 294 -13.00 6.31 -16.22
CA ILE A 294 -13.47 7.29 -15.24
C ILE A 294 -13.43 8.69 -15.84
N GLU A 295 -14.35 9.54 -15.42
CA GLU A 295 -14.35 10.97 -15.71
C GLU A 295 -14.38 11.72 -14.38
N LEU A 296 -13.53 12.74 -14.25
CA LEU A 296 -13.32 13.49 -13.01
C LEU A 296 -13.55 14.99 -13.25
N ARG A 297 -14.07 15.70 -12.25
CA ARG A 297 -14.11 17.17 -12.26
C ARG A 297 -14.00 17.72 -10.85
N ARG A 298 -13.54 18.97 -10.71
CA ARG A 298 -13.31 19.58 -9.38
C ARG A 298 -14.62 20.00 -8.72
N GLY A 299 -15.51 20.65 -9.47
CA GLY A 299 -16.85 21.02 -9.02
C GLY A 299 -17.92 20.84 -10.10
N PRO A 300 -19.20 21.04 -9.74
CA PRO A 300 -20.33 20.73 -10.62
C PRO A 300 -20.38 21.49 -11.94
N ASP A 301 -19.73 22.66 -12.01
CA ASP A 301 -19.67 23.53 -13.18
C ASP A 301 -18.39 23.34 -14.02
N ASP A 302 -17.42 22.56 -13.51
CA ASP A 302 -16.16 22.30 -14.21
C ASP A 302 -16.35 21.23 -15.31
N PRO A 303 -15.54 21.28 -16.39
CA PRO A 303 -15.57 20.26 -17.42
C PRO A 303 -15.04 18.92 -16.88
N TRP A 304 -15.59 17.83 -17.40
CA TRP A 304 -15.11 16.47 -17.13
C TRP A 304 -13.75 16.22 -17.79
N GLU A 305 -12.79 15.75 -17.01
CA GLU A 305 -11.50 15.19 -17.43
C GLU A 305 -11.64 13.67 -17.56
N ALA A 306 -11.61 13.16 -18.80
CA ALA A 306 -11.67 11.72 -19.05
C ALA A 306 -10.31 11.04 -18.80
N GLY A 307 -10.34 9.91 -18.10
CA GLY A 307 -9.22 8.99 -17.93
C GLY A 307 -9.06 8.03 -19.12
N PRO A 308 -8.04 7.14 -19.06
CA PRO A 308 -7.84 6.07 -20.04
C PRO A 308 -9.00 5.05 -20.01
N GLU A 309 -9.25 4.44 -21.17
CA GLU A 309 -10.19 3.31 -21.31
C GLU A 309 -9.49 2.01 -20.93
N HIS A 310 -10.10 1.26 -20.02
CA HIS A 310 -9.68 -0.06 -19.57
C HIS A 310 -10.73 -1.12 -19.94
N SER A 311 -10.41 -2.39 -19.72
CA SER A 311 -11.35 -3.50 -19.93
C SER A 311 -11.19 -4.58 -18.88
N PHE A 312 -12.30 -5.19 -18.48
CA PHE A 312 -12.32 -6.32 -17.55
C PHE A 312 -13.33 -7.39 -17.98
N HIS A 313 -13.29 -8.53 -17.28
CA HIS A 313 -14.26 -9.60 -17.41
C HIS A 313 -14.82 -9.97 -16.04
N THR A 314 -16.13 -10.22 -15.93
CA THR A 314 -16.73 -10.75 -14.69
C THR A 314 -16.42 -12.23 -14.53
N ARG A 315 -16.89 -12.89 -13.47
CA ARG A 315 -16.57 -14.32 -13.25
C ARG A 315 -16.98 -15.17 -14.46
N ARG A 316 -16.07 -16.05 -14.86
CA ARG A 316 -16.28 -16.95 -16.01
C ARG A 316 -17.29 -18.02 -15.65
N ALA A 317 -18.19 -18.32 -16.59
CA ALA A 317 -19.09 -19.46 -16.44
C ALA A 317 -18.32 -20.79 -16.43
N PRO A 318 -18.83 -21.86 -15.77
CA PRO A 318 -18.23 -23.19 -15.81
C PRO A 318 -17.95 -23.68 -17.24
N GLY A 319 -16.82 -24.36 -17.43
CA GLY A 319 -16.32 -24.81 -18.74
C GLY A 319 -15.71 -23.73 -19.63
N LYS A 320 -15.68 -22.46 -19.22
CA LYS A 320 -14.99 -21.39 -19.96
C LYS A 320 -13.52 -21.31 -19.57
N PRO A 321 -12.60 -21.19 -20.55
CA PRO A 321 -11.19 -21.01 -20.26
C PRO A 321 -10.95 -19.63 -19.66
N PHE A 322 -10.04 -19.56 -18.70
CA PHE A 322 -9.62 -18.33 -18.04
C PHE A 322 -8.19 -18.47 -17.52
N ALA A 323 -7.59 -17.35 -17.14
CA ALA A 323 -6.24 -17.32 -16.57
C ALA A 323 -6.21 -16.45 -15.33
N PHE A 324 -5.39 -16.78 -14.36
CA PHE A 324 -5.11 -15.89 -13.23
C PHE A 324 -3.65 -16.04 -12.80
N THR A 325 -3.12 -15.00 -12.16
CA THR A 325 -1.72 -14.94 -11.74
C THR A 325 -1.61 -14.84 -10.23
N VAL A 326 -0.54 -15.41 -9.69
CA VAL A 326 -0.25 -15.40 -8.25
C VAL A 326 1.16 -14.89 -7.99
N THR A 327 1.30 -13.94 -7.08
CA THR A 327 2.58 -13.51 -6.49
C THR A 327 2.54 -13.68 -4.97
N ALA A 328 3.69 -13.58 -4.33
CA ALA A 328 3.82 -13.54 -2.88
C ALA A 328 5.07 -12.74 -2.51
N ASP A 329 5.15 -12.23 -1.28
CA ASP A 329 6.40 -11.71 -0.73
C ASP A 329 6.94 -10.51 -1.53
N GLY A 330 6.05 -9.61 -1.93
CA GLY A 330 6.41 -8.40 -2.67
C GLY A 330 7.46 -7.56 -1.95
N HIS A 331 7.41 -7.50 -0.60
CA HIS A 331 8.41 -6.88 0.29
C HIS A 331 8.86 -5.48 -0.14
N TYR A 332 7.98 -4.70 -0.77
CA TYR A 332 8.37 -3.45 -1.40
C TYR A 332 8.95 -2.46 -0.38
N ILE A 333 8.36 -2.35 0.81
CA ILE A 333 8.86 -1.48 1.89
C ILE A 333 10.27 -1.91 2.33
N ASN A 334 10.52 -3.22 2.44
CA ASN A 334 11.86 -3.74 2.71
C ASN A 334 12.86 -3.45 1.58
N MET A 335 12.41 -3.42 0.31
CA MET A 335 13.25 -3.02 -0.83
C MET A 335 13.54 -1.51 -0.80
N GLU A 336 12.54 -0.68 -0.50
CA GLU A 336 12.66 0.77 -0.35
C GLU A 336 13.65 1.12 0.76
N HIS A 337 13.46 0.56 1.96
CA HIS A 337 14.34 0.79 3.13
C HIS A 337 15.78 0.38 2.85
N ARG A 338 16.00 -0.73 2.14
CA ARG A 338 17.34 -1.21 1.77
C ARG A 338 17.91 -0.55 0.51
N ARG A 339 17.16 0.38 -0.12
CA ARG A 339 17.53 1.02 -1.40
C ARG A 339 17.84 0.00 -2.49
N ALA A 340 17.08 -1.10 -2.51
CA ALA A 340 17.29 -2.26 -3.37
C ALA A 340 16.67 -2.04 -4.77
N TYR A 341 17.17 -1.04 -5.51
CA TYR A 341 16.56 -0.57 -6.76
C TYR A 341 16.42 -1.64 -7.86
N ALA A 342 17.40 -2.53 -7.99
CA ALA A 342 17.30 -3.65 -8.93
C ALA A 342 16.08 -4.53 -8.64
N HIS A 343 15.73 -4.71 -7.36
CA HIS A 343 14.58 -5.49 -6.93
C HIS A 343 13.27 -4.79 -7.29
N MET A 344 13.19 -3.47 -7.06
CA MET A 344 12.02 -2.67 -7.45
C MET A 344 11.82 -2.63 -8.97
N GLN A 345 12.91 -2.51 -9.75
CA GLN A 345 12.85 -2.57 -11.21
C GLN A 345 12.39 -3.95 -11.69
N LEU A 346 12.85 -5.02 -11.03
CA LEU A 346 12.41 -6.36 -11.36
C LEU A 346 10.94 -6.57 -11.01
N LEU A 347 10.48 -6.11 -9.84
CA LEU A 347 9.07 -6.11 -9.45
C LEU A 347 8.22 -5.40 -10.50
N GLN A 348 8.61 -4.20 -10.94
CA GLN A 348 7.93 -3.47 -12.01
C GLN A 348 7.81 -4.30 -13.29
N ARG A 349 8.90 -4.94 -13.72
CA ARG A 349 8.93 -5.74 -14.93
C ARG A 349 8.07 -6.99 -14.79
N THR A 350 8.03 -7.59 -13.60
CA THR A 350 7.15 -8.69 -13.26
C THR A 350 5.69 -8.28 -13.35
N MET A 351 5.26 -7.19 -12.72
CA MET A 351 3.87 -6.70 -12.79
C MET A 351 3.46 -6.33 -14.23
N ASN A 352 4.36 -5.67 -14.98
CA ASN A 352 4.12 -5.40 -16.40
C ASN A 352 4.00 -6.67 -17.24
N GLN A 353 4.70 -7.74 -16.87
CA GLN A 353 4.56 -9.02 -17.58
C GLN A 353 3.23 -9.69 -17.21
N ILE A 354 2.80 -9.62 -15.94
CA ILE A 354 1.50 -10.11 -15.49
C ILE A 354 0.37 -9.43 -16.25
N GLU A 355 0.39 -8.10 -16.39
CA GLU A 355 -0.62 -7.35 -17.17
C GLU A 355 -0.76 -7.91 -18.60
N ARG A 356 0.36 -8.23 -19.25
CA ARG A 356 0.37 -8.81 -20.61
C ARG A 356 -0.14 -10.25 -20.69
N GLU A 357 -0.26 -10.96 -19.57
CA GLU A 357 -0.93 -12.27 -19.56
C GLU A 357 -2.47 -12.12 -19.64
N HIS A 358 -2.99 -10.90 -19.49
CA HIS A 358 -4.42 -10.56 -19.43
C HIS A 358 -5.20 -11.47 -18.46
N PRO A 359 -4.79 -11.52 -17.18
CA PRO A 359 -5.44 -12.38 -16.21
C PRO A 359 -6.89 -11.92 -15.97
N ASP A 360 -7.77 -12.86 -15.66
CA ASP A 360 -9.11 -12.61 -15.17
C ASP A 360 -9.08 -11.99 -13.75
N PHE A 361 -8.07 -12.32 -12.94
CA PHE A 361 -7.74 -11.65 -11.68
C PHE A 361 -6.27 -11.93 -11.30
N HIS A 362 -5.72 -11.10 -10.41
CA HIS A 362 -4.40 -11.28 -9.82
C HIS A 362 -4.54 -11.48 -8.31
N LEU A 363 -3.86 -12.49 -7.75
CA LEU A 363 -3.86 -12.81 -6.33
C LEU A 363 -2.43 -12.63 -5.76
N ASP A 364 -2.28 -11.82 -4.71
CA ASP A 364 -1.03 -11.73 -3.95
C ASP A 364 -1.18 -12.45 -2.61
N LEU A 365 -0.23 -13.31 -2.25
CA LEU A 365 -0.33 -14.17 -1.06
C LEU A 365 0.20 -13.53 0.23
N GLY A 366 0.35 -12.21 0.28
CA GLY A 366 0.78 -11.49 1.49
C GLY A 366 2.29 -11.25 1.57
N ASP A 367 2.74 -10.69 2.69
CA ASP A 367 4.02 -10.01 2.86
C ASP A 367 4.20 -8.84 1.87
N THR A 368 3.14 -8.05 1.78
CA THR A 368 2.92 -6.98 0.81
C THR A 368 3.26 -5.62 1.41
N PHE A 369 2.66 -5.29 2.56
CA PHE A 369 2.68 -3.92 3.11
C PHE A 369 3.77 -3.69 4.14
N ASN A 370 4.27 -4.75 4.78
CA ASN A 370 5.11 -4.64 5.97
C ASN A 370 4.49 -3.71 7.01
N GLY A 371 3.21 -3.87 7.35
CA GLY A 371 2.57 -3.13 8.44
C GLY A 371 3.28 -3.37 9.78
N GLU A 372 3.80 -4.59 9.93
CA GLU A 372 4.76 -4.93 10.97
C GLU A 372 6.14 -5.32 10.43
N SER A 373 7.17 -5.18 11.25
CA SER A 373 8.50 -5.68 10.92
C SER A 373 9.33 -6.00 12.16
N TYR A 374 9.77 -7.26 12.22
CA TYR A 374 10.50 -7.99 13.26
C TYR A 374 11.73 -7.34 13.91
N ARG A 375 12.14 -6.15 13.48
CA ARG A 375 13.27 -5.39 14.04
C ARG A 375 12.84 -4.03 14.59
N SER A 376 11.65 -3.94 15.19
CA SER A 376 11.08 -2.71 15.75
C SER A 376 10.74 -1.65 14.69
N PHE A 377 10.38 -2.08 13.48
CA PHE A 377 9.98 -1.20 12.36
C PHE A 377 8.49 -1.30 12.07
N ASP A 378 7.67 -1.52 13.10
CA ASP A 378 6.23 -1.43 12.95
C ASP A 378 5.81 -0.04 12.45
N ALA A 379 4.67 0.03 11.78
CA ALA A 379 4.07 1.33 11.50
C ALA A 379 3.76 2.02 12.84
N ILE A 380 4.33 3.20 13.04
CA ILE A 380 4.27 3.91 14.33
C ILE A 380 2.95 4.66 14.54
N ASP A 381 2.24 4.97 13.45
CA ASP A 381 0.98 5.70 13.45
C ASP A 381 0.17 5.42 12.17
N ASP A 382 -0.97 6.11 12.05
CA ASP A 382 -1.86 6.01 10.89
C ASP A 382 -1.23 6.53 9.59
N GLU A 383 -0.44 7.61 9.66
CA GLU A 383 0.17 8.22 8.47
C GLU A 383 1.21 7.28 7.86
N GLU A 384 2.05 6.67 8.69
CA GLU A 384 3.02 5.67 8.23
C GLU A 384 2.32 4.43 7.67
N MET A 385 1.24 3.97 8.29
CA MET A 385 0.46 2.84 7.76
C MET A 385 -0.15 3.18 6.39
N ALA A 386 -0.72 4.38 6.24
CA ALA A 386 -1.24 4.89 4.98
C ALA A 386 -0.13 4.94 3.91
N ARG A 387 1.04 5.48 4.28
CA ARG A 387 2.21 5.60 3.40
C ARG A 387 2.68 4.24 2.90
N ARG A 388 2.68 3.20 3.75
CA ARG A 388 3.06 1.83 3.37
C ARG A 388 2.08 1.19 2.40
N HIS A 389 0.78 1.37 2.61
CA HIS A 389 -0.23 0.85 1.68
C HIS A 389 -0.26 1.59 0.35
N LEU A 390 -0.18 2.92 0.37
CA LEU A 390 -0.06 3.75 -0.84
C LEU A 390 1.26 3.49 -1.58
N ALA A 391 2.28 2.96 -0.91
CA ALA A 391 3.56 2.60 -1.50
C ALA A 391 3.48 1.54 -2.57
N VAL A 392 2.70 0.50 -2.27
CA VAL A 392 2.64 -0.69 -3.10
C VAL A 392 1.57 -0.56 -4.17
N ARG A 393 0.61 0.35 -3.95
CA ARG A 393 -0.52 0.61 -4.81
C ARG A 393 -0.15 0.79 -6.31
N PRO A 394 0.87 1.60 -6.69
CA PRO A 394 1.25 1.74 -8.10
C PRO A 394 1.68 0.44 -8.81
N TRP A 395 2.18 -0.56 -8.06
CA TRP A 395 2.56 -1.85 -8.64
C TRP A 395 1.36 -2.70 -8.99
N PHE A 396 0.35 -2.69 -8.12
CA PHE A 396 -0.89 -3.40 -8.35
C PHE A 396 -1.78 -2.70 -9.37
N GLU A 397 -1.74 -1.37 -9.47
CA GLU A 397 -2.46 -0.61 -10.52
C GLU A 397 -2.07 -1.00 -11.94
N ILE A 398 -0.83 -1.45 -12.17
CA ILE A 398 -0.37 -1.94 -13.48
C ILE A 398 -1.30 -3.03 -14.02
N VAL A 399 -1.76 -3.92 -13.14
CA VAL A 399 -2.66 -5.04 -13.49
C VAL A 399 -4.12 -4.68 -13.16
N GLY A 400 -4.28 -3.96 -12.06
CA GLY A 400 -5.55 -3.67 -11.40
C GLY A 400 -6.51 -2.80 -12.19
N ALA A 401 -6.02 -2.06 -13.19
CA ALA A 401 -6.90 -1.36 -14.11
C ALA A 401 -7.68 -2.31 -15.03
N GLY A 402 -7.17 -3.52 -15.31
CA GLY A 402 -7.79 -4.49 -16.21
C GLY A 402 -8.35 -5.75 -15.54
N ALA A 403 -7.88 -6.07 -14.33
CA ALA A 403 -8.25 -7.28 -13.61
C ALA A 403 -8.35 -7.01 -12.11
N PRO A 404 -9.28 -7.64 -11.36
CA PRO A 404 -9.32 -7.51 -9.92
C PRO A 404 -8.00 -7.94 -9.26
N VAL A 405 -7.50 -7.12 -8.32
CA VAL A 405 -6.36 -7.46 -7.46
C VAL A 405 -6.89 -7.91 -6.11
N LEU A 406 -6.54 -9.13 -5.72
CA LEU A 406 -7.01 -9.82 -4.52
C LEU A 406 -5.83 -10.19 -3.63
N LEU A 407 -6.04 -10.23 -2.32
CA LEU A 407 -4.97 -10.45 -1.35
C LEU A 407 -5.30 -11.62 -0.40
N ALA A 408 -4.26 -12.37 -0.02
CA ALA A 408 -4.21 -13.12 1.24
C ALA A 408 -3.42 -12.30 2.28
N LEU A 409 -3.63 -12.61 3.57
CA LEU A 409 -2.81 -12.02 4.63
C LEU A 409 -1.56 -12.87 4.86
N GLY A 410 -0.42 -12.20 4.94
CA GLY A 410 0.87 -12.74 5.36
C GLY A 410 1.30 -12.24 6.73
N ASN A 411 2.48 -12.70 7.15
CA ASN A 411 2.97 -12.39 8.49
C ASN A 411 3.45 -10.94 8.61
N HIS A 412 3.71 -10.24 7.51
CA HIS A 412 4.11 -8.84 7.51
C HIS A 412 2.96 -7.86 7.30
N GLU A 413 1.72 -8.33 7.13
CA GLU A 413 0.55 -7.44 7.03
C GLU A 413 0.29 -6.69 8.34
N GLY A 414 0.74 -7.24 9.48
CA GLY A 414 0.53 -6.63 10.80
C GLY A 414 -0.83 -6.92 11.41
N GLU A 415 -1.60 -7.85 10.83
CA GLU A 415 -2.99 -8.16 11.24
C GLU A 415 -3.12 -9.41 12.14
N GLN A 416 -2.07 -9.76 12.87
CA GLN A 416 -2.04 -11.03 13.61
C GLN A 416 -2.84 -10.98 14.92
N GLY A 417 -3.54 -12.09 15.24
CA GLY A 417 -4.42 -12.20 16.40
C GLY A 417 -3.72 -11.92 17.74
N TRP A 418 -2.49 -12.39 17.91
CA TRP A 418 -1.71 -12.17 19.13
C TRP A 418 -1.34 -10.72 19.40
N ARG A 419 -1.45 -9.84 18.40
CA ARG A 419 -1.28 -8.38 18.56
C ARG A 419 -2.58 -7.73 19.00
N THR A 420 -3.72 -8.25 18.55
CA THR A 420 -5.04 -7.73 18.95
C THR A 420 -5.33 -7.94 20.43
N VAL A 421 -4.78 -8.98 21.06
CA VAL A 421 -5.00 -9.25 22.50
C VAL A 421 -4.15 -8.40 23.44
N VAL A 422 -3.19 -7.63 22.92
CA VAL A 422 -2.34 -6.72 23.69
C VAL A 422 -2.60 -5.24 23.37
N ASP A 423 -3.77 -4.93 22.80
CA ASP A 423 -4.21 -3.59 22.40
C ASP A 423 -3.21 -2.86 21.49
N ASP A 424 -2.53 -3.63 20.63
CA ASP A 424 -1.66 -3.09 19.59
C ASP A 424 -2.50 -2.37 18.51
N PRO A 425 -2.18 -1.12 18.14
CA PRO A 425 -2.93 -0.42 17.10
C PRO A 425 -2.68 -0.97 15.68
N VAL A 426 -1.54 -1.63 15.42
CA VAL A 426 -1.09 -2.02 14.08
C VAL A 426 -2.13 -2.87 13.32
N PRO A 427 -2.74 -3.93 13.89
CA PRO A 427 -3.77 -4.69 13.20
C PRO A 427 -4.96 -3.86 12.71
N ALA A 428 -5.48 -2.96 13.54
CA ALA A 428 -6.63 -2.14 13.19
C ALA A 428 -6.29 -1.08 12.13
N LEU A 429 -5.08 -0.48 12.23
CA LEU A 429 -4.58 0.46 11.24
C LEU A 429 -4.39 -0.23 9.87
N SER A 430 -3.75 -1.40 9.86
CA SER A 430 -3.47 -2.16 8.64
C SER A 430 -4.76 -2.62 7.96
N ALA A 431 -5.66 -3.27 8.71
CA ALA A 431 -6.94 -3.75 8.18
C ALA A 431 -7.81 -2.61 7.60
N ARG A 432 -7.74 -1.40 8.16
CA ARG A 432 -8.45 -0.23 7.62
C ARG A 432 -7.89 0.18 6.26
N TRP A 433 -6.57 0.38 6.16
CA TRP A 433 -5.95 0.82 4.90
C TRP A 433 -5.97 -0.25 3.82
N ARG A 434 -5.80 -1.52 4.19
CA ARG A 434 -5.96 -2.65 3.29
C ARG A 434 -7.37 -2.69 2.70
N ARG A 435 -8.44 -2.61 3.50
CA ARG A 435 -9.82 -2.62 2.97
C ARG A 435 -10.14 -1.37 2.16
N ALA A 436 -9.63 -0.21 2.55
CA ALA A 436 -9.84 1.04 1.82
C ALA A 436 -9.23 0.97 0.41
N LEU A 437 -8.01 0.46 0.29
CA LEU A 437 -7.27 0.48 -0.98
C LEU A 437 -7.40 -0.85 -1.75
N PHE A 438 -7.40 -2.00 -1.09
CA PHE A 438 -7.35 -3.32 -1.71
C PHE A 438 -8.58 -4.16 -1.29
N PRO A 439 -9.80 -3.76 -1.70
CA PRO A 439 -11.01 -4.45 -1.29
C PRO A 439 -11.05 -5.87 -1.86
N ASN A 440 -11.09 -6.83 -0.94
CA ASN A 440 -11.24 -8.25 -1.25
C ASN A 440 -12.72 -8.59 -1.41
N PRO A 441 -13.07 -9.80 -1.89
CA PRO A 441 -14.44 -10.28 -1.78
C PRO A 441 -14.92 -10.23 -0.32
N ALA A 442 -16.17 -9.82 -0.11
CA ALA A 442 -16.77 -9.84 1.21
C ALA A 442 -16.72 -11.27 1.78
N GLY A 443 -16.19 -11.40 2.99
CA GLY A 443 -15.93 -12.66 3.65
C GLY A 443 -15.08 -12.43 4.89
N GLY A 444 -14.77 -13.52 5.59
CA GLY A 444 -13.89 -13.44 6.73
C GLY A 444 -14.61 -13.16 8.05
N ASP A 445 -13.80 -12.78 9.02
CA ASP A 445 -14.28 -12.37 10.34
C ASP A 445 -14.98 -11.01 10.27
N VAL A 446 -15.81 -10.73 11.27
CA VAL A 446 -16.53 -9.46 11.40
C VAL A 446 -16.17 -8.83 12.74
N ASP A 447 -15.72 -7.58 12.70
CA ASP A 447 -15.54 -6.77 13.91
C ASP A 447 -16.48 -5.54 13.90
N GLU A 448 -16.26 -4.61 14.82
CA GLU A 448 -17.07 -3.39 14.93
C GLU A 448 -17.03 -2.49 13.67
N SER A 449 -16.02 -2.65 12.83
CA SER A 449 -15.86 -1.95 11.56
C SER A 449 -16.46 -2.71 10.36
N GLY A 450 -17.03 -3.90 10.58
CA GLY A 450 -17.62 -4.76 9.55
C GLY A 450 -16.73 -5.95 9.16
N PRO A 451 -16.97 -6.58 8.00
CA PRO A 451 -16.14 -7.68 7.51
C PRO A 451 -14.68 -7.28 7.34
N LEU A 452 -13.76 -8.17 7.73
CA LEU A 452 -12.31 -7.98 7.62
C LEU A 452 -11.74 -8.39 6.27
N GLU A 453 -12.49 -9.17 5.48
CA GLU A 453 -12.09 -9.62 4.14
C GLU A 453 -10.75 -10.39 4.17
N ASN A 454 -10.46 -11.05 5.28
CA ASN A 454 -9.21 -11.72 5.59
C ASN A 454 -9.15 -13.17 5.07
N TYR A 455 -10.29 -13.86 5.01
CA TYR A 455 -10.43 -15.12 4.28
C TYR A 455 -11.71 -15.11 3.44
N TRP A 456 -11.67 -15.74 2.28
CA TRP A 456 -12.79 -15.71 1.32
C TRP A 456 -12.67 -16.84 0.31
N ALA A 457 -13.76 -17.09 -0.42
CA ALA A 457 -13.77 -18.05 -1.50
C ALA A 457 -14.59 -17.54 -2.69
N THR A 458 -14.17 -17.90 -3.89
CA THR A 458 -14.87 -17.59 -5.13
C THR A 458 -14.71 -18.72 -6.13
N ARG A 459 -15.71 -18.91 -6.99
CA ARG A 459 -15.59 -19.80 -8.15
C ARG A 459 -15.35 -18.96 -9.40
N TRP A 460 -14.35 -19.35 -10.17
CA TRP A 460 -14.09 -18.80 -11.49
C TRP A 460 -14.02 -19.96 -12.48
N GLY A 461 -14.99 -20.03 -13.40
CA GLY A 461 -15.13 -21.17 -14.30
C GLY A 461 -15.20 -22.51 -13.54
N ASP A 462 -14.21 -23.36 -13.80
CA ASP A 462 -14.09 -24.70 -13.21
C ASP A 462 -13.19 -24.78 -11.96
N VAL A 463 -12.76 -23.63 -11.43
CA VAL A 463 -11.87 -23.58 -10.26
C VAL A 463 -12.57 -22.89 -9.10
N LEU A 464 -12.61 -23.57 -7.96
CA LEU A 464 -12.83 -22.93 -6.66
C LEU A 464 -11.49 -22.39 -6.15
N VAL A 465 -11.44 -21.09 -5.88
CA VAL A 465 -10.33 -20.39 -5.23
C VAL A 465 -10.74 -20.13 -3.78
N VAL A 466 -9.93 -20.58 -2.84
CA VAL A 466 -10.13 -20.39 -1.40
C VAL A 466 -8.89 -19.72 -0.83
N VAL A 467 -9.05 -18.60 -0.14
CA VAL A 467 -7.97 -17.88 0.55
C VAL A 467 -8.20 -17.98 2.05
N LEU A 468 -7.17 -18.41 2.78
CA LEU A 468 -7.17 -18.58 4.24
C LEU A 468 -6.39 -17.45 4.92
N ASP A 469 -6.73 -17.24 6.19
CA ASP A 469 -5.99 -16.38 7.11
C ASP A 469 -5.45 -17.23 8.28
N PRO A 470 -4.15 -17.56 8.30
CA PRO A 470 -3.55 -18.33 9.39
C PRO A 470 -3.19 -17.47 10.62
N PHE A 471 -3.43 -16.16 10.59
CA PHE A 471 -2.93 -15.21 11.58
C PHE A 471 -4.00 -14.69 12.53
N ARG A 472 -5.21 -14.37 12.05
CA ARG A 472 -6.22 -13.68 12.87
C ARG A 472 -6.67 -14.48 14.10
N HIS A 473 -6.79 -15.80 13.99
CA HIS A 473 -7.18 -16.65 15.12
C HIS A 473 -5.99 -17.20 15.92
N THR A 474 -4.76 -16.96 15.47
CA THR A 474 -3.55 -17.27 16.24
C THR A 474 -3.41 -16.19 17.32
N MET A 475 -3.99 -16.42 18.50
CA MET A 475 -4.07 -15.41 19.59
C MET A 475 -2.84 -15.36 20.49
N ARG A 476 -1.92 -16.30 20.34
CA ARG A 476 -0.64 -16.33 21.04
C ARG A 476 0.46 -16.56 20.01
N LYS A 477 1.53 -15.78 20.09
CA LYS A 477 2.64 -15.90 19.14
C LYS A 477 3.30 -17.28 19.29
N PRO A 478 3.39 -18.12 18.24
CA PRO A 478 3.86 -19.50 18.39
C PRO A 478 5.39 -19.67 18.54
N HIS A 479 6.17 -18.63 18.23
CA HIS A 479 7.64 -18.71 18.10
C HIS A 479 8.36 -17.47 18.66
N ASP A 480 9.65 -17.63 18.97
CA ASP A 480 10.50 -16.63 19.61
C ASP A 480 11.45 -15.88 18.65
N LEU A 481 11.27 -16.01 17.33
CA LEU A 481 12.28 -15.59 16.35
C LEU A 481 12.53 -14.07 16.27
N ASP A 482 11.64 -13.23 16.83
CA ASP A 482 11.58 -11.80 16.48
C ASP A 482 11.22 -10.86 17.65
N GLY A 483 11.91 -11.00 18.78
CA GLY A 483 11.92 -10.01 19.87
C GLY A 483 10.66 -9.95 20.76
N HIS A 484 9.52 -10.46 20.29
CA HIS A 484 8.32 -10.69 21.10
C HIS A 484 8.33 -12.13 21.62
N PRO A 485 8.23 -12.38 22.94
CA PRO A 485 8.21 -13.73 23.49
C PRO A 485 6.99 -14.48 22.97
N GLY A 486 7.25 -15.57 22.27
CA GLY A 486 6.26 -16.55 21.87
C GLY A 486 6.04 -17.60 22.96
N SER A 487 5.13 -18.52 22.67
CA SER A 487 4.89 -19.70 23.50
C SER A 487 5.91 -20.81 23.29
N GLY A 488 6.51 -20.87 22.10
CA GLY A 488 7.23 -22.04 21.60
C GLY A 488 6.31 -23.24 21.30
N ASP A 489 4.98 -23.05 21.30
CA ASP A 489 3.99 -24.09 21.04
C ASP A 489 3.34 -23.86 19.68
N ARG A 490 3.59 -24.78 18.74
CA ARG A 490 3.06 -24.67 17.38
C ARG A 490 1.58 -25.03 17.28
N TRP A 491 0.95 -25.52 18.35
CA TRP A 491 -0.52 -25.59 18.43
C TRP A 491 -1.17 -24.22 18.56
N ASP A 492 -0.42 -23.16 18.86
CA ASP A 492 -0.97 -21.81 18.85
C ASP A 492 -1.30 -21.35 17.42
N TRP A 493 -0.59 -21.84 16.39
CA TRP A 493 -1.00 -21.65 15.00
C TRP A 493 -2.37 -22.28 14.79
N THR A 494 -3.35 -21.47 14.39
CA THR A 494 -4.70 -21.96 14.17
C THR A 494 -5.51 -21.10 13.19
N LEU A 495 -6.32 -21.77 12.37
CA LEU A 495 -7.40 -21.13 11.63
C LEU A 495 -8.57 -20.72 12.55
N GLY A 496 -8.65 -21.23 13.78
CA GLY A 496 -9.81 -21.03 14.64
C GLY A 496 -11.04 -21.82 14.17
N GLU A 497 -12.00 -21.99 15.07
CA GLU A 497 -13.16 -22.87 14.82
C GLU A 497 -14.06 -22.35 13.72
N GLU A 498 -14.26 -21.03 13.66
CA GLU A 498 -15.14 -20.37 12.70
C GLU A 498 -14.62 -20.52 11.26
N GLN A 499 -13.35 -20.15 11.02
CA GLN A 499 -12.73 -20.31 9.71
C GLN A 499 -12.61 -21.79 9.31
N GLN A 500 -12.30 -22.69 10.25
CA GLN A 500 -12.21 -24.12 9.93
C GLN A 500 -13.59 -24.70 9.54
N ALA A 501 -14.64 -24.35 10.26
CA ALA A 501 -16.00 -24.79 9.96
C ALA A 501 -16.49 -24.19 8.62
N TRP A 502 -16.15 -22.93 8.35
CA TRP A 502 -16.38 -22.28 7.07
C TRP A 502 -15.64 -22.98 5.93
N LEU A 503 -14.35 -23.24 6.08
CA LEU A 503 -13.52 -23.92 5.08
C LEU A 503 -14.08 -25.30 4.74
N ARG A 504 -14.41 -26.08 5.78
CA ARG A 504 -15.01 -27.40 5.62
C ARG A 504 -16.29 -27.33 4.79
N ARG A 505 -17.19 -26.40 5.12
CA ARG A 505 -18.45 -26.23 4.39
C ARG A 505 -18.20 -25.83 2.94
N THR A 506 -17.38 -24.82 2.72
CA THR A 506 -17.00 -24.32 1.39
C THR A 506 -16.44 -25.42 0.50
N LEU A 507 -15.59 -26.29 1.04
CA LEU A 507 -15.00 -27.40 0.29
C LEU A 507 -15.99 -28.58 0.08
N GLN A 508 -16.81 -28.90 1.07
CA GLN A 508 -17.79 -30.01 1.00
C GLN A 508 -18.98 -29.69 0.08
N GLU A 509 -19.40 -28.43 0.02
CA GLU A 509 -20.54 -28.00 -0.81
C GLU A 509 -20.14 -27.69 -2.26
N SER A 510 -18.85 -27.55 -2.54
CA SER A 510 -18.35 -27.24 -3.89
C SER A 510 -18.22 -28.47 -4.78
N ASP A 511 -18.78 -28.35 -5.98
CA ASP A 511 -18.65 -29.29 -7.10
C ASP A 511 -17.64 -28.84 -8.17
N ALA A 512 -16.82 -27.83 -7.88
CA ALA A 512 -15.80 -27.34 -8.81
C ALA A 512 -14.79 -28.46 -9.16
N PRO A 513 -14.49 -28.69 -10.45
CA PRO A 513 -13.52 -29.70 -10.90
C PRO A 513 -12.12 -29.54 -10.30
N PHE A 514 -11.71 -28.30 -10.02
CA PHE A 514 -10.45 -27.99 -9.37
C PHE A 514 -10.72 -27.12 -8.14
N LYS A 515 -10.03 -27.41 -7.04
CA LYS A 515 -10.12 -26.62 -5.80
C LYS A 515 -8.71 -26.24 -5.39
N LEU A 516 -8.43 -24.95 -5.34
CA LEU A 516 -7.14 -24.38 -4.97
C LEU A 516 -7.29 -23.64 -3.65
N VAL A 517 -6.48 -24.04 -2.66
CA VAL A 517 -6.44 -23.40 -1.36
C VAL A 517 -5.15 -22.60 -1.26
N PHE A 518 -5.28 -21.33 -0.91
CA PHE A 518 -4.21 -20.36 -0.79
C PHE A 518 -4.10 -19.90 0.66
N SER A 519 -2.88 -19.79 1.16
CA SER A 519 -2.54 -19.26 2.48
C SER A 519 -1.15 -18.64 2.37
N HIS A 520 -0.78 -17.66 3.18
CA HIS A 520 0.59 -17.16 3.13
C HIS A 520 1.62 -18.22 3.55
N GLN A 521 1.29 -19.01 4.57
CA GLN A 521 2.12 -20.06 5.15
C GLN A 521 1.30 -21.29 5.55
N VAL A 522 1.96 -22.39 5.91
CA VAL A 522 1.27 -23.55 6.51
C VAL A 522 0.80 -23.22 7.94
N VAL A 523 -0.29 -23.86 8.38
CA VAL A 523 -0.90 -23.61 9.70
C VAL A 523 -0.33 -24.56 10.75
N GLY A 524 0.80 -24.18 11.32
CA GLY A 524 1.59 -25.06 12.20
C GLY A 524 2.66 -25.79 11.41
N GLY A 525 2.74 -27.12 11.56
CA GLY A 525 3.80 -27.91 10.95
C GLY A 525 5.07 -28.03 11.79
N ASN A 526 6.06 -28.74 11.24
CA ASN A 526 7.26 -29.10 11.97
C ASN A 526 8.35 -28.00 11.97
N SER A 527 8.12 -26.89 11.25
CA SER A 527 8.91 -25.68 11.30
C SER A 527 8.33 -24.67 12.30
N ASP A 528 9.19 -23.89 12.96
CA ASP A 528 8.75 -22.92 13.99
C ASP A 528 7.91 -21.77 13.42
N TYR A 529 7.98 -21.56 12.11
CA TYR A 529 7.50 -20.35 11.48
C TYR A 529 6.70 -20.63 10.20
N GLY A 530 6.02 -21.77 10.12
CA GLY A 530 5.11 -22.08 9.02
C GLY A 530 5.78 -22.21 7.64
N ARG A 531 7.09 -22.47 7.61
CA ARG A 531 7.88 -22.70 6.39
C ARG A 531 7.80 -24.15 5.92
N GLY A 532 8.03 -24.37 4.63
CA GLY A 532 8.02 -25.69 4.01
C GLY A 532 6.66 -26.13 3.45
N GLY A 533 6.63 -27.34 2.90
CA GLY A 533 5.44 -27.93 2.30
C GLY A 533 5.10 -29.31 2.88
N ARG A 534 5.11 -30.37 2.07
CA ARG A 534 4.66 -31.72 2.45
C ARG A 534 5.32 -32.30 3.72
N PRO A 535 6.64 -32.15 3.97
CA PRO A 535 7.23 -32.66 5.21
C PRO A 535 6.62 -32.05 6.47
N GLN A 536 5.98 -30.87 6.38
CA GLN A 536 5.26 -30.26 7.49
C GLN A 536 4.06 -31.09 7.96
N LEU A 537 3.64 -32.10 7.20
CA LEU A 537 2.56 -33.03 7.50
C LEU A 537 3.01 -34.30 8.22
N GLU A 538 4.33 -34.48 8.42
CA GLU A 538 4.89 -35.67 9.06
C GLU A 538 4.89 -35.55 10.60
N ASN A 539 5.98 -35.92 11.27
CA ASN A 539 6.09 -35.83 12.72
C ASN A 539 6.08 -34.36 13.17
N GLY A 540 5.20 -34.03 14.12
CA GLY A 540 5.01 -32.65 14.56
C GLY A 540 4.28 -31.81 13.52
N SER A 541 3.16 -32.32 12.99
CA SER A 541 2.35 -31.60 12.00
C SER A 541 1.31 -30.65 12.58
N TYR A 542 1.04 -30.73 13.89
CA TYR A 542 0.13 -29.82 14.61
C TYR A 542 -1.23 -29.69 13.92
N GLU A 543 -1.75 -28.48 13.67
CA GLU A 543 -3.06 -28.31 13.03
C GLU A 543 -3.10 -28.80 11.57
N MET A 544 -1.97 -28.78 10.85
CA MET A 544 -1.89 -29.28 9.48
C MET A 544 -2.21 -30.78 9.38
N GLY A 545 -1.58 -31.63 10.19
CA GLY A 545 -1.67 -33.09 10.07
C GLY A 545 -2.07 -33.84 11.34
N GLY A 546 -2.24 -33.14 12.46
CA GLY A 546 -2.82 -33.67 13.69
C GLY A 546 -1.86 -34.39 14.65
N THR A 547 -0.55 -34.36 14.41
CA THR A 547 0.44 -35.04 15.25
C THR A 547 1.26 -34.08 16.10
N GLY A 548 1.60 -34.51 17.32
CA GLY A 548 2.59 -33.85 18.17
C GLY A 548 4.03 -34.08 17.68
N PRO A 549 5.04 -33.44 18.31
CA PRO A 549 6.45 -33.53 17.88
C PRO A 549 7.04 -34.94 17.95
N ASP A 550 6.45 -35.85 18.72
CA ASP A 550 6.82 -37.27 18.80
C ASP A 550 6.11 -38.14 17.74
N GLY A 551 5.32 -37.53 16.85
CA GLY A 551 4.56 -38.19 15.80
C GLY A 551 3.23 -38.80 16.26
N ARG A 552 2.85 -38.67 17.54
CA ARG A 552 1.60 -39.26 18.05
C ARG A 552 0.39 -38.39 17.70
N PRO A 553 -0.79 -38.99 17.46
CA PRO A 553 -2.03 -38.23 17.32
C PRO A 553 -2.29 -37.37 18.55
N ALA A 554 -2.47 -36.06 18.33
CA ALA A 554 -2.72 -35.08 19.39
C ALA A 554 -3.85 -34.10 19.01
N PHE A 555 -4.35 -34.16 17.77
CA PHE A 555 -5.37 -33.24 17.26
C PHE A 555 -6.62 -33.13 18.14
N ALA A 556 -7.22 -34.27 18.54
CA ALA A 556 -8.45 -34.26 19.34
C ALA A 556 -8.28 -33.63 20.73
N GLU A 557 -7.06 -33.62 21.27
CA GLU A 557 -6.73 -32.96 22.53
C GLU A 557 -6.65 -31.43 22.34
N HIS A 558 -6.01 -30.98 21.27
CA HIS A 558 -5.77 -29.56 21.02
C HIS A 558 -6.90 -28.85 20.24
N ARG A 559 -7.76 -29.60 19.56
CA ARG A 559 -8.90 -29.14 18.76
C ARG A 559 -10.16 -29.96 19.10
N PRO A 560 -10.64 -29.90 20.35
CA PRO A 560 -11.80 -30.69 20.76
C PRO A 560 -13.03 -30.32 19.93
N GLY A 561 -13.71 -31.33 19.39
CA GLY A 561 -14.92 -31.16 18.57
C GLY A 561 -14.65 -30.92 17.08
N TRP A 562 -13.41 -30.66 16.67
CA TRP A 562 -13.07 -30.56 15.25
C TRP A 562 -13.05 -31.96 14.62
N PRO A 563 -13.60 -32.12 13.41
CA PRO A 563 -13.76 -33.44 12.81
C PRO A 563 -12.44 -34.09 12.39
N GLN A 564 -11.49 -33.29 11.89
CA GLN A 564 -10.23 -33.77 11.33
C GLN A 564 -9.21 -32.62 11.14
N PRO A 565 -7.90 -32.94 11.05
CA PRO A 565 -6.83 -32.01 10.69
C PRO A 565 -7.00 -31.40 9.28
N LEU A 566 -6.25 -30.32 9.01
CA LEU A 566 -6.40 -29.58 7.77
C LEU A 566 -6.11 -30.43 6.53
N HIS A 567 -4.97 -31.14 6.47
CA HIS A 567 -4.62 -31.98 5.31
C HIS A 567 -5.64 -33.08 5.04
N GLU A 568 -6.20 -33.71 6.08
CA GLU A 568 -7.26 -34.71 5.92
C GLU A 568 -8.52 -34.08 5.29
N LEU A 569 -8.89 -32.86 5.70
CA LEU A 569 -9.97 -32.12 5.07
C LEU A 569 -9.67 -31.79 3.60
N LEU A 570 -8.46 -31.34 3.27
CA LEU A 570 -8.05 -31.04 1.90
C LEU A 570 -8.13 -32.30 1.01
N ARG A 571 -7.59 -33.42 1.49
CA ARG A 571 -7.65 -34.73 0.82
C ARG A 571 -9.10 -35.17 0.59
N ASP A 572 -9.91 -35.21 1.65
CA ASP A 572 -11.25 -35.79 1.61
C ASP A 572 -12.23 -34.98 0.76
N THR A 573 -11.94 -33.70 0.54
CA THR A 573 -12.76 -32.81 -0.30
C THR A 573 -12.21 -32.62 -1.72
N GLY A 574 -11.14 -33.33 -2.07
CA GLY A 574 -10.57 -33.35 -3.43
C GLY A 574 -9.82 -32.07 -3.80
N VAL A 575 -9.17 -31.41 -2.83
CA VAL A 575 -8.33 -30.23 -3.11
C VAL A 575 -7.20 -30.60 -4.07
N THR A 576 -7.03 -29.78 -5.10
CA THR A 576 -6.05 -29.99 -6.16
C THR A 576 -4.65 -29.56 -5.70
N ALA A 577 -4.55 -28.37 -5.11
CA ALA A 577 -3.31 -27.84 -4.59
C ALA A 577 -3.51 -26.91 -3.40
N PHE A 578 -2.57 -26.95 -2.47
CA PHE A 578 -2.33 -25.95 -1.45
C PHE A 578 -1.14 -25.08 -1.89
N VAL A 579 -1.37 -23.78 -2.07
CA VAL A 579 -0.38 -22.83 -2.59
C VAL A 579 -0.08 -21.78 -1.52
N HIS A 580 1.19 -21.54 -1.23
CA HIS A 580 1.61 -20.56 -0.24
C HIS A 580 2.82 -19.72 -0.65
N GLY A 581 3.12 -18.66 0.09
CA GLY A 581 4.29 -17.80 -0.11
C GLY A 581 5.36 -18.05 0.96
N HIS A 582 5.83 -16.99 1.58
CA HIS A 582 6.63 -16.94 2.80
C HIS A 582 8.10 -17.37 2.64
N ASP A 583 8.36 -18.43 1.87
CA ASP A 583 9.68 -19.07 1.77
C ASP A 583 10.62 -18.45 0.74
N HIS A 584 10.13 -17.50 -0.05
CA HIS A 584 10.88 -16.76 -1.06
C HIS A 584 11.60 -17.71 -2.03
N ALA A 585 10.87 -18.67 -2.59
CA ALA A 585 11.33 -19.57 -3.64
C ALA A 585 10.14 -20.18 -4.36
N PHE A 586 10.36 -20.62 -5.60
CA PHE A 586 9.42 -21.56 -6.19
C PHE A 586 9.75 -22.97 -5.72
N VAL A 587 8.77 -23.64 -5.14
CA VAL A 587 8.85 -25.06 -4.84
C VAL A 587 7.58 -25.75 -5.33
N PHE A 588 7.75 -26.86 -6.05
CA PHE A 588 6.66 -27.77 -6.39
C PHE A 588 6.95 -29.14 -5.81
N GLU A 589 6.03 -29.64 -5.01
CA GLU A 589 6.06 -31.02 -4.54
C GLU A 589 4.90 -31.80 -5.14
N GLU A 590 5.21 -33.01 -5.62
CA GLU A 590 4.20 -33.90 -6.21
C GLU A 590 3.03 -34.14 -5.24
N PRO A 591 1.83 -34.47 -5.73
CA PRO A 591 0.66 -34.59 -4.86
C PRO A 591 0.80 -35.64 -3.74
N LEU A 592 0.62 -35.24 -2.47
CA LEU A 592 0.48 -36.15 -1.32
C LEU A 592 -0.99 -36.39 -1.04
N ASP A 593 -1.42 -37.66 -1.05
CA ASP A 593 -2.83 -38.04 -1.06
C ASP A 593 -3.63 -37.29 -2.14
N GLY A 594 -2.89 -36.85 -3.16
CA GLY A 594 -3.42 -36.10 -4.26
C GLY A 594 -3.63 -34.60 -4.09
N VAL A 595 -3.11 -34.00 -3.02
CA VAL A 595 -2.98 -32.56 -2.85
C VAL A 595 -1.54 -32.15 -3.19
N ALA A 596 -1.33 -31.32 -4.20
CA ALA A 596 -0.02 -30.73 -4.48
C ALA A 596 0.31 -29.61 -3.46
N TYR A 597 1.58 -29.46 -3.11
CA TYR A 597 2.07 -28.36 -2.26
C TYR A 597 3.00 -27.49 -3.07
N ILE A 598 2.70 -26.20 -3.11
CA ILE A 598 3.34 -25.24 -4.02
C ILE A 598 3.71 -23.99 -3.26
N THR A 599 4.97 -23.59 -3.36
CA THR A 599 5.47 -22.32 -2.86
C THR A 599 5.60 -21.34 -4.02
N ALA A 600 4.97 -20.18 -3.89
CA ALA A 600 5.04 -19.08 -4.83
C ALA A 600 6.37 -18.31 -4.67
N PRO A 601 7.01 -17.94 -5.78
CA PRO A 601 8.26 -17.19 -5.75
C PRO A 601 8.02 -15.72 -5.38
N GLN A 602 9.07 -15.07 -4.91
CA GLN A 602 9.10 -13.62 -4.78
C GLN A 602 9.19 -12.97 -6.18
N PRO A 603 8.36 -11.95 -6.51
CA PRO A 603 8.31 -11.35 -7.84
C PRO A 603 9.46 -10.40 -8.17
N GLY A 604 10.13 -9.85 -7.15
CA GLY A 604 11.11 -8.77 -7.28
C GLY A 604 12.52 -9.10 -6.80
N SER A 605 12.87 -10.35 -6.47
CA SER A 605 14.23 -10.68 -6.01
C SER A 605 15.28 -10.70 -7.14
N ALA A 606 16.03 -9.61 -7.29
CA ALA A 606 17.04 -9.48 -8.34
C ALA A 606 18.30 -10.35 -8.11
N ASP A 607 18.42 -11.00 -6.95
CA ASP A 607 19.46 -12.00 -6.70
C ASP A 607 19.16 -13.33 -7.40
N TYR A 608 17.89 -13.56 -7.77
CA TYR A 608 17.38 -14.79 -8.40
C TYR A 608 17.62 -16.10 -7.60
N ASP A 609 18.09 -15.95 -6.37
CA ASP A 609 18.42 -17.03 -5.46
C ASP A 609 17.17 -17.57 -4.76
N ILE A 610 17.40 -18.63 -3.98
CA ILE A 610 16.46 -19.18 -3.02
C ILE A 610 16.61 -18.39 -1.71
N GLY A 611 15.51 -17.90 -1.14
CA GLY A 611 15.55 -17.14 0.11
C GLY A 611 15.58 -18.03 1.36
N HIS A 612 14.41 -18.44 1.84
CA HIS A 612 14.22 -18.97 3.20
C HIS A 612 13.76 -20.44 3.24
N ILE A 613 14.30 -21.29 2.36
CA ILE A 613 13.99 -22.71 2.39
C ILE A 613 14.61 -23.38 3.64
N PRO A 614 13.81 -24.07 4.48
CA PRO A 614 14.34 -24.84 5.60
C PRO A 614 15.07 -26.09 5.10
N ARG A 615 16.16 -26.49 5.76
CA ARG A 615 16.93 -27.71 5.41
C ARG A 615 16.10 -29.01 5.35
N SER A 616 14.98 -29.07 6.06
CA SER A 616 14.04 -30.21 6.09
C SER A 616 12.60 -29.77 5.79
N GLY A 617 12.43 -28.61 5.14
CA GLY A 617 11.12 -28.01 4.91
C GLY A 617 10.34 -28.63 3.76
N TYR A 618 11.05 -29.23 2.81
CA TYR A 618 10.50 -29.79 1.57
C TYR A 618 11.02 -31.21 1.32
N ASP A 619 10.22 -31.99 0.62
CA ASP A 619 10.51 -33.36 0.22
C ASP A 619 11.78 -33.40 -0.65
N GLU A 620 12.58 -34.46 -0.52
CA GLU A 620 13.82 -34.60 -1.30
C GLU A 620 13.56 -34.66 -2.82
N SER A 621 12.35 -35.02 -3.22
CA SER A 621 11.89 -35.04 -4.62
C SER A 621 11.32 -33.71 -5.12
N ALA A 622 11.26 -32.68 -4.27
CA ALA A 622 10.71 -31.38 -4.62
C ALA A 622 11.48 -30.72 -5.79
N THR A 623 10.74 -30.12 -6.72
CA THR A 623 11.35 -29.23 -7.71
C THR A 623 11.49 -27.85 -7.10
N VAL A 624 12.74 -27.45 -6.83
CA VAL A 624 13.08 -26.14 -6.25
C VAL A 624 13.74 -25.26 -7.30
N ILE A 625 13.17 -24.09 -7.55
CA ILE A 625 13.71 -23.10 -8.49
C ILE A 625 13.80 -21.75 -7.78
N GLY A 626 14.96 -21.09 -7.87
CA GLY A 626 15.16 -19.75 -7.32
C GLY A 626 14.23 -18.69 -7.95
N ASN A 627 14.15 -17.55 -7.29
CA ASN A 627 13.36 -16.40 -7.73
C ASN A 627 13.85 -15.85 -9.10
N SER A 628 13.17 -14.95 -9.79
CA SER A 628 11.93 -14.26 -9.45
C SER A 628 10.90 -14.42 -10.53
N GLY A 629 9.63 -14.20 -10.18
CA GLY A 629 8.55 -14.18 -11.14
C GLY A 629 7.20 -14.38 -10.48
N TYR A 630 6.31 -15.10 -11.15
CA TYR A 630 4.95 -15.32 -10.68
C TYR A 630 4.44 -16.69 -11.13
N LEU A 631 3.39 -17.17 -10.47
CA LEU A 631 2.65 -18.34 -10.93
C LEU A 631 1.54 -17.90 -11.87
N LEU A 632 1.30 -18.71 -12.89
CA LEU A 632 0.27 -18.50 -13.90
C LEU A 632 -0.57 -19.76 -14.00
N PHE A 633 -1.83 -19.64 -13.61
CA PHE A 633 -2.81 -20.71 -13.71
C PHE A 633 -3.69 -20.46 -14.92
N ARG A 634 -3.96 -21.52 -15.70
CA ARG A 634 -4.80 -21.48 -16.89
C ARG A 634 -5.68 -22.70 -16.97
N THR A 635 -6.98 -22.50 -17.16
CA THR A 635 -7.85 -23.60 -17.57
C THR A 635 -7.89 -23.66 -19.10
N THR A 636 -7.56 -24.82 -19.67
CA THR A 636 -7.58 -25.03 -21.11
C THR A 636 -9.01 -25.26 -21.62
N PRO A 637 -9.31 -25.01 -22.91
CA PRO A 637 -10.60 -25.38 -23.51
C PRO A 637 -10.94 -26.88 -23.39
N GLN A 638 -9.95 -27.72 -23.12
CA GLN A 638 -10.10 -29.17 -22.88
C GLN A 638 -10.45 -29.49 -21.42
N GLY A 639 -10.59 -28.49 -20.55
CA GLY A 639 -10.96 -28.64 -19.15
C GLY A 639 -9.81 -29.11 -18.24
N GLN A 640 -8.56 -28.89 -18.64
CA GLN A 640 -7.39 -29.11 -17.78
C GLN A 640 -7.01 -27.82 -17.06
N LEU A 641 -6.50 -27.93 -15.84
CA LEU A 641 -5.86 -26.83 -15.13
C LEU A 641 -4.35 -26.97 -15.27
N GLU A 642 -3.69 -25.95 -15.80
CA GLU A 642 -2.24 -25.87 -15.88
C GLU A 642 -1.71 -24.77 -14.97
N MET A 643 -0.60 -25.05 -14.28
CA MET A 643 0.18 -24.05 -13.56
C MET A 643 1.56 -23.93 -14.19
N SER A 644 2.03 -22.70 -14.34
CA SER A 644 3.39 -22.39 -14.76
C SER A 644 4.07 -21.45 -13.76
N TYR A 645 5.34 -21.71 -13.46
CA TYR A 645 6.21 -20.69 -12.89
C TYR A 645 6.87 -19.93 -14.04
N VAL A 646 6.51 -18.65 -14.18
CA VAL A 646 7.11 -17.74 -15.17
C VAL A 646 8.17 -16.88 -14.49
N ARG A 647 9.43 -17.12 -14.82
CA ARG A 647 10.57 -16.34 -14.35
C ARG A 647 10.76 -15.07 -15.15
N ILE A 648 11.12 -14.01 -14.44
CA ILE A 648 11.44 -12.69 -14.99
C ILE A 648 12.86 -12.32 -14.57
N ARG A 649 13.62 -11.77 -15.51
CA ARG A 649 15.01 -11.35 -15.31
C ARG A 649 15.25 -9.97 -15.88
N LEU A 650 16.04 -9.13 -15.20
CA LEU A 650 16.47 -7.82 -15.69
C LEU A 650 17.22 -7.94 -17.03
N PRO A 651 17.27 -6.85 -17.83
CA PRO A 651 18.03 -6.86 -19.08
C PRO A 651 19.52 -7.15 -18.82
N GLY A 652 20.07 -8.15 -19.52
CA GLY A 652 21.47 -8.57 -19.36
C GLY A 652 21.65 -9.80 -18.44
N ASP A 653 20.65 -10.16 -17.63
CA ASP A 653 20.75 -11.23 -16.63
C ASP A 653 20.27 -12.61 -17.13
N GLY A 654 19.99 -12.73 -18.44
CA GLY A 654 19.54 -13.96 -19.08
C GLY A 654 18.28 -13.76 -19.92
N VAL A 655 17.47 -14.82 -20.07
CA VAL A 655 16.20 -14.78 -20.80
C VAL A 655 15.22 -13.89 -20.04
N PRO A 656 14.69 -12.79 -20.62
CA PRO A 656 13.86 -11.84 -19.88
C PRO A 656 12.57 -12.39 -19.30
N ARG A 657 11.99 -13.40 -19.97
CA ARG A 657 10.78 -14.14 -19.57
C ARG A 657 10.96 -15.62 -19.94
N GLU A 658 10.83 -16.50 -18.97
CA GLU A 658 10.99 -17.95 -19.15
C GLU A 658 9.91 -18.70 -18.38
N THR A 659 9.24 -19.65 -19.01
CA THR A 659 8.44 -20.65 -18.27
C THR A 659 9.40 -21.68 -17.70
N ALA A 660 9.78 -21.52 -16.44
CA ALA A 660 10.80 -22.33 -15.78
C ALA A 660 10.26 -23.67 -15.27
N PHE A 661 8.96 -23.74 -15.02
CA PHE A 661 8.25 -24.96 -14.63
C PHE A 661 6.82 -24.92 -15.16
N GLN A 662 6.28 -26.09 -15.48
CA GLN A 662 4.87 -26.25 -15.84
C GLN A 662 4.36 -27.61 -15.35
N HIS A 663 3.16 -27.62 -14.80
CA HIS A 663 2.45 -28.83 -14.39
C HIS A 663 0.98 -28.74 -14.78
N ALA A 664 0.43 -29.85 -15.28
CA ALA A 664 -0.99 -29.97 -15.61
C ALA A 664 -1.67 -30.86 -14.57
N PHE A 665 -2.66 -30.32 -13.88
CA PHE A 665 -3.44 -31.06 -12.90
C PHE A 665 -4.51 -31.90 -13.57
N GLU A 666 -4.69 -33.11 -13.05
CA GLU A 666 -5.80 -33.97 -13.43
C GLU A 666 -7.07 -33.58 -12.69
N ARG A 667 -8.20 -33.62 -13.42
CA ARG A 667 -9.52 -33.43 -12.83
C ARG A 667 -9.82 -34.56 -11.84
N ARG A 668 -10.38 -34.21 -10.69
CA ARG A 668 -10.74 -35.15 -9.63
C ARG A 668 -12.24 -35.31 -9.45
#